data_AF-A0A261BQW2-F1
#
_entry.id   AF-A0A261BQW2-F1
#
_cell.length_a   1.000
_cell.length_b   1.000
_cell.length_c   1.000
_cell.angle_alpha   90.00
_cell.angle_beta   90.00
_cell.angle_gamma   90.00
#
_symmetry.space_group_name_H-M   'P 1'
#
loop_
_entity.id
_entity.type
_entity.pdbx_description
1 polymer ?
#
loop_
_entity_poly.entity_id
_entity_poly.type
_entity_poly.pdbx_seq_one_letter_code
_entity_poly.pdbx_strand_id
1 'polypeptide(L)'
;MRTHTVDGLNYILPYWESNYRQYIPNFKIRFFSSYLSKNQSIKCQETCDVLLTPSESLIGGSLAVETLMNKKYGFLDNGALCIEYGFCELSMQAPDGIWWFNFFHKIFGLDQEQNMVTVEDCGGGAYDCVLLYASKQLLQFHSPLFEDINLSIREQIVRQNNRSIMELLQIAHGVKIEAFYDLLDTADKLEFRNAVRYCERQVIQEEFDEMFVFQYFRLAAEYNLNHYLARLLRRVESGKHLATILKDMDVEEMDVALNTIMQDRITYINPILSSPPHSEFGEIEMRFIFTYLNHSKLKDDEEEELCVRTSPYEGAFRKYKRVDELLDEENGWLDNGTLCIEYGFCILSIQDDNGIWMFNFHDPLFDCERKQNMVRLEDNRWRFDDYLPLYVPKQLLKFHSPYFQCNYNCYKIGYGRFKKSINDLFQITHGVNIAVDNFGDVIDRADKLEFRNVVRYCERRLIEKKWQDFRGYYYFYLAAEYNLNHCLAQLLRHVGGARSLAAVLRTFSNKLQTTTLLEYPLVECVISTAGEEKQVSLYMWEGYEVDGISPFLSCRPRPELKEVVIRCYFSYLNTDKLKNDERECCVRMKANLRTSGGSMRFDELLDEENGWLDNGTLCIEYGFRVESIQNTDGIWMFNFHEKLIDCDRKQNMITLESNDPRLVGCPPLYAHKQLIIFHNPFFMTHSRYELQNTWNTSSNHTWSEDRWSVFQVLKEF
;
A
#
# COMPACT_ATOMS: atom_id res chain seq x y z
N MET A 1 9.60 8.44 -43.80
CA MET A 1 8.76 8.89 -44.94
C MET A 1 8.82 7.86 -46.04
N ARG A 2 7.71 7.63 -46.74
CA ARG A 2 7.66 6.86 -47.99
C ARG A 2 7.18 7.75 -49.12
N THR A 3 7.55 7.39 -50.35
CA THR A 3 7.04 8.01 -51.58
C THR A 3 6.20 7.02 -52.35
N HIS A 4 5.17 7.50 -53.03
CA HIS A 4 4.43 6.71 -54.00
C HIS A 4 3.94 7.59 -55.16
N THR A 5 3.66 6.97 -56.29
CA THR A 5 3.24 7.66 -57.52
C THR A 5 1.82 7.23 -57.88
N VAL A 6 0.92 8.20 -58.04
CA VAL A 6 -0.48 7.98 -58.47
C VAL A 6 -0.71 8.88 -59.67
N ASP A 7 -1.15 8.30 -60.79
CA ASP A 7 -1.42 9.03 -62.04
C ASP A 7 -0.28 9.94 -62.54
N GLY A 8 0.97 9.49 -62.31
CA GLY A 8 2.18 10.25 -62.68
C GLY A 8 2.59 11.35 -61.71
N LEU A 9 1.82 11.61 -60.65
CA LEU A 9 2.14 12.55 -59.58
C LEU A 9 2.82 11.84 -58.42
N ASN A 10 3.88 12.46 -57.88
CA ASN A 10 4.62 11.94 -56.73
C ASN A 10 4.05 12.50 -55.42
N TYR A 11 3.83 11.62 -54.46
CA TYR A 11 3.35 11.95 -53.12
C TYR A 11 4.35 11.49 -52.08
N ILE A 12 4.52 12.29 -51.03
CA ILE A 12 5.19 11.87 -49.79
C ILE A 12 4.14 11.55 -48.75
N LEU A 13 4.43 10.57 -47.90
CA LEU A 13 3.61 10.28 -46.72
C LEU A 13 4.49 9.89 -45.53
N PRO A 14 4.12 10.31 -44.32
CA PRO A 14 4.77 9.82 -43.13
C PRO A 14 4.32 8.37 -42.89
N TYR A 15 5.27 7.56 -42.43
CA TYR A 15 5.12 6.13 -42.29
C TYR A 15 5.74 5.73 -40.96
N TRP A 16 4.98 5.04 -40.12
CA TRP A 16 5.43 4.55 -38.82
C TRP A 16 5.34 3.03 -38.76
N GLU A 17 6.41 2.43 -38.27
CA GLU A 17 6.58 1.00 -38.11
C GLU A 17 7.15 0.72 -36.73
N SER A 18 6.56 -0.22 -36.00
CA SER A 18 7.06 -0.62 -34.69
C SER A 18 8.07 -1.76 -34.84
N ASN A 19 9.21 -1.66 -34.16
CA ASN A 19 10.22 -2.73 -34.16
C ASN A 19 9.80 -3.95 -33.31
N TYR A 20 8.71 -3.86 -32.54
CA TYR A 20 8.26 -4.91 -31.62
C TYR A 20 7.11 -5.76 -32.17
N ARG A 21 6.95 -5.84 -33.50
CA ARG A 21 5.83 -6.50 -34.20
C ARG A 21 5.36 -7.82 -33.58
N GLN A 22 6.30 -8.70 -33.24
CA GLN A 22 5.98 -10.05 -32.75
C GLN A 22 5.41 -10.12 -31.31
N TYR A 23 5.42 -9.01 -30.56
CA TYR A 23 4.99 -8.95 -29.16
C TYR A 23 3.84 -7.96 -28.92
N ILE A 24 3.33 -7.33 -29.98
CA ILE A 24 2.31 -6.28 -29.89
C ILE A 24 0.93 -6.93 -30.03
N PRO A 25 0.04 -6.85 -29.02
CA PRO A 25 -1.36 -7.25 -29.18
C PRO A 25 -2.04 -6.40 -30.27
N ASN A 26 -3.18 -6.84 -30.80
CA ASN A 26 -3.92 -5.99 -31.75
C ASN A 26 -4.42 -4.72 -31.04
N PHE A 27 -4.13 -3.55 -31.60
CA PHE A 27 -4.59 -2.27 -31.05
C PHE A 27 -5.59 -1.62 -31.98
N LYS A 28 -6.60 -0.96 -31.43
CA LYS A 28 -7.34 0.07 -32.14
C LYS A 28 -6.79 1.39 -31.66
N ILE A 29 -6.26 2.20 -32.57
CA ILE A 29 -5.71 3.50 -32.24
C ILE A 29 -6.41 4.59 -33.03
N ARG A 30 -6.48 5.78 -32.44
CA ARG A 30 -6.72 7.03 -33.16
C ARG A 30 -5.37 7.66 -33.44
N PHE A 31 -5.09 7.86 -34.70
CA PHE A 31 -3.84 8.42 -35.16
C PHE A 31 -4.12 9.70 -35.93
N PHE A 32 -3.28 10.72 -35.72
CA PHE A 32 -3.29 11.91 -36.57
C PHE A 32 -1.88 12.26 -37.05
N SER A 33 -1.83 12.85 -38.23
CA SER A 33 -0.63 13.52 -38.74
C SER A 33 -0.99 14.80 -39.45
N SER A 34 -0.13 15.79 -39.26
CA SER A 34 -0.27 17.12 -39.81
C SER A 34 1.04 17.59 -40.42
N TYR A 35 0.98 18.04 -41.67
CA TYR A 35 2.07 18.82 -42.25
C TYR A 35 1.95 20.27 -41.77
N LEU A 36 3.03 20.80 -41.19
CA LEU A 36 3.04 22.17 -40.65
C LEU A 36 3.72 23.12 -41.63
N SER A 37 3.03 24.22 -42.00
CA SER A 37 3.68 25.33 -42.68
C SER A 37 4.53 26.16 -41.72
N LYS A 38 5.47 26.95 -42.25
CA LYS A 38 6.38 27.83 -41.50
C LYS A 38 5.68 28.74 -40.49
N ASN A 39 4.46 29.18 -40.80
CA ASN A 39 3.67 30.05 -39.93
C ASN A 39 2.58 29.29 -39.15
N GLN A 40 2.56 27.95 -39.22
CA GLN A 40 1.52 27.06 -38.66
C GLN A 40 0.08 27.38 -39.10
N SER A 41 -0.10 28.26 -40.09
CA SER A 41 -1.39 28.78 -40.53
C SER A 41 -2.13 27.85 -41.49
N ILE A 42 -1.43 26.87 -42.06
CA ILE A 42 -2.00 25.84 -42.94
C ILE A 42 -1.67 24.49 -42.33
N LYS A 43 -2.69 23.79 -41.83
CA LYS A 43 -2.60 22.42 -41.35
C LYS A 43 -3.34 21.52 -42.33
N CYS A 44 -2.63 20.61 -42.98
CA CYS A 44 -3.25 19.47 -43.63
C CYS A 44 -3.22 18.34 -42.60
N GLN A 45 -4.28 18.25 -41.81
CA GLN A 45 -4.42 17.25 -40.75
C GLN A 45 -5.35 16.15 -41.23
N GLU A 46 -4.88 14.91 -41.14
CA GLU A 46 -5.73 13.74 -41.24
C GLU A 46 -5.78 13.06 -39.88
N THR A 47 -6.98 12.72 -39.45
CA THR A 47 -7.22 11.91 -38.25
C THR A 47 -7.99 10.68 -38.69
N CYS A 48 -7.49 9.49 -38.35
CA CYS A 48 -8.15 8.23 -38.66
C CYS A 48 -8.09 7.26 -37.49
N ASP A 49 -9.12 6.41 -37.40
CA ASP A 49 -9.14 5.28 -36.49
C ASP A 49 -8.62 4.06 -37.25
N VAL A 50 -7.53 3.48 -36.77
CA VAL A 50 -6.82 2.38 -37.44
C VAL A 50 -6.77 1.18 -36.50
N LEU A 51 -7.12 0.01 -37.03
CA LEU A 51 -6.78 -1.26 -36.40
C LEU A 51 -5.33 -1.55 -36.75
N LEU A 52 -4.46 -1.59 -35.75
CA LEU A 52 -3.05 -1.90 -35.88
C LEU A 52 -2.82 -3.35 -35.45
N THR A 53 -2.59 -4.22 -36.44
CA THR A 53 -2.09 -5.58 -36.21
C THR A 53 -0.56 -5.61 -36.16
N PRO A 54 0.06 -6.67 -35.59
CA PRO A 54 1.51 -6.93 -35.63
C PRO A 54 2.19 -6.65 -36.98
N SER A 55 1.50 -6.94 -38.08
CA SER A 55 2.03 -6.83 -39.45
C SER A 55 1.81 -5.47 -40.11
N GLU A 56 0.90 -4.65 -39.58
CA GLU A 56 0.48 -3.41 -40.23
C GLU A 56 1.38 -2.23 -39.84
N SER A 57 1.27 -1.15 -40.61
CA SER A 57 2.05 0.06 -40.40
C SER A 57 1.16 1.25 -40.62
N LEU A 58 1.41 2.31 -39.87
CA LEU A 58 0.59 3.51 -39.93
C LEU A 58 1.09 4.37 -41.09
N ILE A 59 0.14 4.77 -41.92
CA ILE A 59 0.35 5.60 -43.10
C ILE A 59 -0.44 6.87 -42.85
N GLY A 60 0.24 8.01 -42.73
CA GLY A 60 -0.43 9.30 -42.63
C GLY A 60 -0.83 9.84 -43.99
N GLY A 61 -1.53 10.98 -43.97
CA GLY A 61 -2.02 11.61 -45.19
C GLY A 61 -0.93 11.88 -46.22
N SER A 62 -1.28 11.76 -47.50
CA SER A 62 -0.35 11.97 -48.60
C SER A 62 -0.29 13.44 -49.00
N LEU A 63 0.92 14.00 -49.11
CA LEU A 63 1.16 15.34 -49.62
C LEU A 63 1.86 15.27 -50.99
N ALA A 64 1.23 15.86 -52.01
CA ALA A 64 1.85 15.96 -53.34
C ALA A 64 3.18 16.72 -53.26
N VAL A 65 4.22 16.20 -53.91
CA VAL A 65 5.57 16.81 -53.92
C VAL A 65 5.52 18.22 -54.51
N GLU A 66 4.65 18.46 -55.49
CA GLU A 66 4.43 19.80 -56.05
C GLU A 66 3.92 20.79 -55.00
N THR A 67 2.96 20.37 -54.17
CA THR A 67 2.42 21.16 -53.06
C THR A 67 3.48 21.40 -51.98
N LEU A 68 4.28 20.39 -51.66
CA LEU A 68 5.40 20.49 -50.72
C LEU A 68 6.45 21.51 -51.19
N MET A 69 6.81 21.46 -52.48
CA MET A 69 7.86 22.31 -53.07
C MET A 69 7.38 23.72 -53.38
N ASN A 70 6.07 23.95 -53.42
CA ASN A 70 5.51 25.27 -53.70
C ASN A 70 5.66 26.21 -52.49
N LYS A 71 6.58 27.17 -52.64
CA LYS A 71 6.91 28.19 -51.63
C LYS A 71 5.69 28.96 -51.10
N LYS A 72 4.59 29.05 -51.85
CA LYS A 72 3.35 29.71 -51.43
C LYS A 72 2.71 29.04 -50.20
N TYR A 73 2.80 27.70 -50.10
CA TYR A 73 2.20 26.96 -48.97
C TYR A 73 3.12 26.90 -47.75
N GLY A 74 4.42 27.09 -47.95
CA GLY A 74 5.39 27.24 -46.85
C GLY A 74 5.63 25.98 -46.02
N PHE A 75 5.41 24.78 -46.56
CA PHE A 75 5.68 23.52 -45.86
C PHE A 75 7.17 23.21 -45.66
N LEU A 76 8.05 23.83 -46.45
CA LEU A 76 9.50 23.74 -46.31
C LEU A 76 10.06 25.03 -45.74
N ASP A 77 10.69 24.96 -44.56
CA ASP A 77 11.47 26.06 -43.99
C ASP A 77 12.96 25.72 -44.03
N ASN A 78 13.73 26.48 -44.83
CA ASN A 78 15.14 26.20 -45.10
C ASN A 78 15.40 24.74 -45.57
N GLY A 79 14.45 24.15 -46.29
CA GLY A 79 14.53 22.76 -46.76
C GLY A 79 14.13 21.71 -45.73
N ALA A 80 13.80 22.10 -44.49
CA ALA A 80 13.25 21.20 -43.49
C ALA A 80 11.72 21.09 -43.62
N LEU A 81 11.20 19.86 -43.51
CA LEU A 81 9.78 19.55 -43.43
C LEU A 81 9.43 19.22 -41.98
N CYS A 82 8.43 19.89 -41.43
CA CYS A 82 7.91 19.61 -40.10
C CYS A 82 6.61 18.80 -40.19
N ILE A 83 6.58 17.66 -39.50
CA ILE A 83 5.41 16.78 -39.40
C ILE A 83 5.07 16.64 -37.93
N GLU A 84 3.88 17.10 -37.57
CA GLU A 84 3.29 16.89 -36.25
C GLU A 84 2.46 15.59 -36.31
N TYR A 85 2.56 14.75 -35.29
CA TYR A 85 1.79 13.52 -35.23
C TYR A 85 1.45 13.17 -33.78
N GLY A 86 0.42 12.35 -33.61
CA GLY A 86 0.06 11.80 -32.31
C GLY A 86 -0.72 10.50 -32.45
N PHE A 87 -0.63 9.69 -31.39
CA PHE A 87 -1.31 8.40 -31.27
C PHE A 87 -2.06 8.36 -29.93
N CYS A 88 -3.33 7.97 -29.99
CA CYS A 88 -4.14 7.66 -28.83
C CYS A 88 -4.62 6.22 -28.97
N GLU A 89 -4.28 5.39 -28.01
CA GLU A 89 -4.83 4.05 -27.93
C GLU A 89 -6.30 4.12 -27.55
N LEU A 90 -7.18 3.50 -28.35
CA LEU A 90 -8.61 3.43 -28.09
C LEU A 90 -8.99 2.10 -27.43
N SER A 91 -8.39 1.01 -27.88
CA SER A 91 -8.58 -0.31 -27.28
C SER A 91 -7.43 -1.26 -27.63
N MET A 92 -7.25 -2.29 -26.81
CA MET A 92 -6.25 -3.35 -27.00
C MET A 92 -6.91 -4.72 -26.89
N GLN A 93 -6.53 -5.65 -27.75
CA GLN A 93 -6.98 -7.04 -27.66
C GLN A 93 -6.06 -7.82 -26.73
N ALA A 94 -6.61 -8.34 -25.64
CA ALA A 94 -5.90 -9.21 -24.71
C ALA A 94 -5.59 -10.60 -25.36
N PRO A 95 -4.68 -11.41 -24.77
CA PRO A 95 -4.31 -12.72 -25.32
C PRO A 95 -5.47 -13.71 -25.47
N ASP A 96 -6.55 -13.53 -24.71
CA ASP A 96 -7.80 -14.29 -24.78
C ASP A 96 -8.70 -13.87 -25.97
N GLY A 97 -8.29 -12.86 -26.74
CA GLY A 97 -9.04 -12.31 -27.87
C GLY A 97 -10.08 -11.25 -27.48
N ILE A 98 -10.20 -10.91 -26.19
CA ILE A 98 -11.15 -9.89 -25.70
C ILE A 98 -10.57 -8.49 -25.91
N TRP A 99 -11.38 -7.57 -26.41
CA TRP A 99 -11.01 -6.17 -26.58
C TRP A 99 -11.26 -5.38 -25.29
N TRP A 100 -10.23 -4.68 -24.82
CA TRP A 100 -10.25 -3.78 -23.67
C TRP A 100 -10.17 -2.34 -24.15
N PHE A 101 -11.17 -1.52 -23.85
CA PHE A 101 -11.16 -0.10 -24.14
C PHE A 101 -10.19 0.64 -23.22
N ASN A 102 -9.46 1.62 -23.76
CA ASN A 102 -8.56 2.45 -22.98
C ASN A 102 -9.32 3.66 -22.43
N PHE A 103 -9.50 3.71 -21.11
CA PHE A 103 -10.10 4.86 -20.42
C PHE A 103 -9.07 5.77 -19.76
N PHE A 104 -7.78 5.45 -19.78
CA PHE A 104 -6.75 6.25 -19.09
C PHE A 104 -6.35 7.52 -19.85
N HIS A 105 -6.61 7.55 -21.16
CA HIS A 105 -6.23 8.66 -22.00
C HIS A 105 -7.45 9.41 -22.52
N LYS A 106 -7.36 10.74 -22.54
CA LYS A 106 -8.29 11.56 -23.29
C LYS A 106 -8.12 11.27 -24.77
N ILE A 107 -9.23 11.02 -25.46
CA ILE A 107 -9.23 10.84 -26.90
C ILE A 107 -9.05 12.21 -27.56
N PHE A 108 -7.98 12.38 -28.35
CA PHE A 108 -7.70 13.64 -29.04
C PHE A 108 -8.91 14.13 -29.85
N GLY A 109 -9.20 15.43 -29.72
CA GLY A 109 -10.29 16.10 -30.44
C GLY A 109 -11.66 16.03 -29.77
N LEU A 110 -11.83 15.26 -28.68
CA LEU A 110 -13.08 15.22 -27.90
C LEU A 110 -13.08 16.20 -26.71
N ASP A 111 -11.97 16.91 -26.46
CA ASP A 111 -11.85 17.88 -25.36
C ASP A 111 -12.73 19.13 -25.54
N GLN A 112 -13.22 19.40 -26.76
CA GLN A 112 -14.03 20.58 -27.07
C GLN A 112 -15.53 20.34 -26.97
N GLU A 113 -15.97 19.09 -26.86
CA GLU A 113 -17.39 18.73 -26.73
C GLU A 113 -17.62 18.15 -25.33
N GLN A 114 -18.70 18.56 -24.65
CA GLN A 114 -19.07 18.15 -23.29
C GLN A 114 -19.49 16.65 -23.18
N ASN A 115 -18.88 15.79 -23.99
CA ASN A 115 -19.26 14.42 -24.30
C ASN A 115 -18.43 13.38 -23.55
N MET A 116 -17.43 13.80 -22.78
CA MET A 116 -16.61 12.92 -21.93
C MET A 116 -16.83 13.23 -20.45
N VAL A 117 -17.00 12.20 -19.64
CA VAL A 117 -17.02 12.27 -18.18
C VAL A 117 -15.65 11.81 -17.67
N THR A 118 -15.13 12.53 -16.68
CA THR A 118 -13.95 12.08 -15.92
C THR A 118 -14.45 11.37 -14.67
N VAL A 119 -14.10 10.10 -14.55
CA VAL A 119 -14.34 9.27 -13.37
C VAL A 119 -13.05 9.24 -12.58
N GLU A 120 -13.04 9.80 -11.38
CA GLU A 120 -11.91 9.65 -10.46
C GLU A 120 -12.00 8.29 -9.80
N ASP A 121 -10.99 7.46 -10.01
CA ASP A 121 -10.85 6.15 -9.39
C ASP A 121 -9.80 6.24 -8.27
N CYS A 122 -10.28 6.44 -7.05
CA CYS A 122 -9.43 6.56 -5.87
C CYS A 122 -9.25 5.20 -5.20
N GLY A 123 -8.09 4.59 -5.45
CA GLY A 123 -7.72 3.36 -4.75
C GLY A 123 -7.67 3.57 -3.26
N GLY A 124 -7.84 2.48 -2.49
CA GLY A 124 -7.84 2.50 -1.03
C GLY A 124 -6.55 3.08 -0.40
N GLY A 125 -5.54 3.46 -1.19
CA GLY A 125 -4.42 4.29 -0.78
C GLY A 125 -4.68 5.78 -1.00
N ALA A 126 -4.40 6.61 0.01
CA ALA A 126 -4.66 8.05 0.00
C ALA A 126 -3.92 8.90 -1.06
N TYR A 127 -3.19 8.29 -2.00
CA TYR A 127 -2.23 9.00 -2.85
C TYR A 127 -2.27 8.70 -4.35
N ASP A 128 -3.04 7.72 -4.84
CA ASP A 128 -3.12 7.41 -6.29
C ASP A 128 -4.59 7.35 -6.75
N CYS A 129 -5.21 8.52 -7.01
CA CYS A 129 -6.46 8.56 -7.77
C CYS A 129 -6.12 8.56 -9.26
N VAL A 130 -6.65 7.60 -10.01
CA VAL A 130 -6.50 7.51 -11.47
C VAL A 130 -7.71 8.16 -12.13
N LEU A 131 -7.49 8.99 -13.15
CA LEU A 131 -8.58 9.58 -13.91
C LEU A 131 -8.94 8.66 -15.08
N LEU A 132 -10.19 8.24 -15.14
CA LEU A 132 -10.75 7.47 -16.26
C LEU A 132 -11.67 8.37 -17.09
N TYR A 133 -11.59 8.25 -18.41
CA TYR A 133 -12.33 9.05 -19.38
C TYR A 133 -13.30 8.17 -20.13
N ALA A 134 -14.61 8.40 -19.97
CA ALA A 134 -15.65 7.62 -20.62
C ALA A 134 -16.69 8.50 -21.31
N SER A 135 -17.37 7.95 -22.32
CA SER A 135 -18.40 8.66 -23.07
C SER A 135 -19.61 8.97 -22.19
N LYS A 136 -19.93 10.27 -22.05
CA LYS A 136 -21.09 10.75 -21.27
C LYS A 136 -22.40 10.11 -21.74
N GLN A 137 -22.62 10.10 -23.05
CA GLN A 137 -23.84 9.54 -23.64
C GLN A 137 -24.00 8.06 -23.29
N LEU A 138 -22.91 7.30 -23.28
CA LEU A 138 -22.95 5.89 -22.92
C LEU A 138 -23.21 5.71 -21.42
N LEU A 139 -22.53 6.46 -20.56
CA LEU A 139 -22.78 6.36 -19.12
C LEU A 139 -24.22 6.73 -18.78
N GLN A 140 -24.76 7.80 -19.37
CA GLN A 140 -26.17 8.20 -19.23
C GLN A 140 -27.15 7.12 -19.70
N PHE A 141 -26.82 6.40 -20.76
CA PHE A 141 -27.63 5.29 -21.23
C PHE A 141 -27.65 4.11 -20.26
N HIS A 142 -26.53 3.85 -19.58
CA HIS A 142 -26.39 2.70 -18.70
C HIS A 142 -26.72 2.98 -17.23
N SER A 143 -26.66 4.23 -16.78
CA SER A 143 -26.96 4.64 -15.41
C SER A 143 -27.60 6.04 -15.36
N PRO A 144 -28.75 6.18 -14.67
CA PRO A 144 -29.45 7.45 -14.52
C PRO A 144 -28.65 8.46 -13.68
N LEU A 145 -27.70 8.00 -12.86
CA LEU A 145 -26.85 8.89 -12.05
C LEU A 145 -26.01 9.84 -12.92
N PHE A 146 -25.81 9.53 -14.20
CA PHE A 146 -25.03 10.37 -15.11
C PHE A 146 -25.88 11.39 -15.88
N GLU A 147 -27.20 11.41 -15.68
CA GLU A 147 -28.09 12.39 -16.33
C GLU A 147 -27.77 13.83 -15.88
N ASP A 148 -27.39 14.02 -14.61
CA ASP A 148 -27.03 15.32 -14.05
C ASP A 148 -25.57 15.72 -14.30
N ILE A 149 -25.40 16.89 -14.94
CA ILE A 149 -24.17 17.32 -15.65
C ILE A 149 -22.96 17.59 -14.72
N ASN A 150 -23.16 17.67 -13.40
CA ASN A 150 -22.13 18.13 -12.46
C ASN A 150 -21.63 17.05 -11.48
N LEU A 151 -22.00 15.79 -11.66
CA LEU A 151 -21.43 14.71 -10.86
C LEU A 151 -20.00 14.41 -11.33
N SER A 152 -19.03 15.16 -10.81
CA SER A 152 -17.72 14.54 -10.60
C SER A 152 -17.95 13.41 -9.61
N ILE A 153 -17.52 12.18 -9.90
CA ILE A 153 -17.54 11.03 -8.96
C ILE A 153 -16.50 11.24 -7.84
N ARG A 154 -16.37 12.48 -7.39
CA ARG A 154 -15.47 12.94 -6.34
C ARG A 154 -16.13 12.81 -4.98
N GLU A 155 -17.46 12.82 -4.95
CA GLU A 155 -18.25 12.78 -3.72
C GLU A 155 -18.80 11.37 -3.47
N GLN A 156 -18.01 10.63 -2.68
CA GLN A 156 -18.41 9.59 -1.72
C GLN A 156 -18.74 8.17 -2.19
N ILE A 157 -19.15 7.90 -3.43
CA ILE A 157 -19.81 6.59 -3.71
C ILE A 157 -18.84 5.44 -4.05
N VAL A 158 -17.63 5.68 -4.56
CA VAL A 158 -16.70 4.58 -4.94
C VAL A 158 -15.27 4.83 -4.47
N ARG A 159 -15.03 4.72 -3.16
CA ARG A 159 -13.67 4.67 -2.59
C ARG A 159 -13.09 3.26 -2.50
N GLN A 160 -13.77 2.28 -3.09
CA GLN A 160 -13.46 0.88 -2.88
C GLN A 160 -13.35 0.20 -4.26
N ASN A 161 -12.11 -0.15 -4.60
CA ASN A 161 -11.70 -1.09 -5.66
C ASN A 161 -11.57 -0.55 -7.11
N ASN A 162 -10.36 -0.12 -7.47
CA ASN A 162 -10.00 0.41 -8.81
C ASN A 162 -10.30 -0.52 -9.97
N ARG A 163 -10.17 -1.83 -9.70
CA ARG A 163 -10.40 -2.85 -10.71
C ARG A 163 -11.88 -2.89 -11.12
N SER A 164 -12.79 -2.67 -10.17
CA SER A 164 -14.23 -2.78 -10.39
C SER A 164 -14.79 -1.67 -11.27
N ILE A 165 -14.32 -0.41 -11.15
CA ILE A 165 -14.79 0.69 -12.00
C ILE A 165 -14.36 0.47 -13.46
N MET A 166 -13.08 0.11 -13.68
CA MET A 166 -12.56 -0.18 -15.01
C MET A 166 -13.38 -1.29 -15.68
N GLU A 167 -13.57 -2.42 -14.99
CA GLU A 167 -14.33 -3.57 -15.47
C GLU A 167 -15.80 -3.22 -15.73
N LEU A 168 -16.41 -2.40 -14.87
CA LEU A 168 -17.76 -1.87 -15.06
C LEU A 168 -17.88 -1.06 -16.35
N LEU A 169 -16.92 -0.17 -16.59
CA LEU A 169 -16.86 0.63 -17.82
C LEU A 169 -16.68 -0.27 -19.05
N GLN A 170 -15.84 -1.31 -18.98
CA GLN A 170 -15.71 -2.29 -20.07
C GLN A 170 -17.05 -2.96 -20.40
N ILE A 171 -17.78 -3.43 -19.38
CA ILE A 171 -19.08 -4.08 -19.56
C ILE A 171 -20.13 -3.10 -20.09
N ALA A 172 -20.14 -1.85 -19.63
CA ALA A 172 -20.99 -0.81 -20.17
C ALA A 172 -20.71 -0.55 -21.67
N HIS A 173 -19.46 -0.72 -22.11
CA HIS A 173 -19.09 -0.67 -23.53
C HIS A 173 -19.31 -2.00 -24.29
N GLY A 174 -19.95 -2.98 -23.65
CA GLY A 174 -20.33 -4.26 -24.26
C GLY A 174 -19.25 -5.32 -24.24
N VAL A 175 -18.14 -5.12 -23.51
CA VAL A 175 -17.10 -6.14 -23.35
C VAL A 175 -17.60 -7.25 -22.45
N LYS A 176 -17.38 -8.50 -22.86
CA LYS A 176 -17.77 -9.70 -22.10
C LYS A 176 -16.59 -10.21 -21.29
N ILE A 177 -16.33 -9.60 -20.14
CA ILE A 177 -15.34 -10.08 -19.17
C ILE A 177 -16.01 -10.92 -18.08
N GLU A 178 -15.23 -11.77 -17.42
CA GLU A 178 -15.65 -12.48 -16.20
C GLU A 178 -15.92 -11.47 -15.09
N ALA A 179 -17.09 -11.55 -14.48
CA ALA A 179 -17.55 -10.57 -13.49
C ALA A 179 -17.37 -11.14 -12.09
N PHE A 180 -16.54 -10.49 -11.27
CA PHE A 180 -16.37 -10.85 -9.86
C PHE A 180 -17.47 -10.24 -8.97
N TYR A 181 -17.68 -10.78 -7.77
CA TYR A 181 -18.70 -10.26 -6.83
C TYR A 181 -18.53 -8.76 -6.53
N ASP A 182 -17.30 -8.26 -6.41
CA ASP A 182 -16.99 -6.84 -6.17
C ASP A 182 -17.54 -5.90 -7.26
N LEU A 183 -17.67 -6.40 -8.50
CA LEU A 183 -18.21 -5.63 -9.61
C LEU A 183 -19.73 -5.45 -9.46
N LEU A 184 -20.43 -6.44 -8.90
CA LEU A 184 -21.87 -6.37 -8.70
C LEU A 184 -22.24 -5.24 -7.73
N ASP A 185 -21.51 -5.13 -6.62
CA ASP A 185 -21.67 -4.04 -5.65
C ASP A 185 -21.45 -2.66 -6.28
N THR A 186 -20.37 -2.52 -7.04
CA THR A 186 -20.04 -1.26 -7.74
C THR A 186 -21.10 -0.92 -8.79
N ALA A 187 -21.57 -1.92 -9.54
CA ALA A 187 -22.60 -1.75 -10.55
C ALA A 187 -23.95 -1.35 -9.95
N ASP A 188 -24.34 -1.92 -8.81
CA ASP A 188 -25.58 -1.61 -8.12
C ASP A 188 -25.55 -0.19 -7.53
N LYS A 189 -24.48 0.16 -6.80
CA LYS A 189 -24.27 1.50 -6.22
C LYS A 189 -24.25 2.61 -7.25
N LEU A 190 -23.70 2.34 -8.44
CA LEU A 190 -23.67 3.28 -9.55
C LEU A 190 -24.89 3.14 -10.47
N GLU A 191 -25.90 2.35 -10.10
CA GLU A 191 -27.13 2.10 -10.85
C GLU A 191 -26.93 1.62 -12.31
N PHE A 192 -25.83 0.93 -12.60
CA PHE A 192 -25.58 0.26 -13.88
C PHE A 192 -26.40 -1.03 -13.99
N ARG A 193 -27.72 -0.91 -14.14
CA ARG A 193 -28.66 -2.05 -14.17
C ARG A 193 -28.33 -3.07 -15.26
N ASN A 194 -27.75 -2.63 -16.38
CA ASN A 194 -27.30 -3.52 -17.45
C ASN A 194 -26.09 -4.38 -17.01
N ALA A 195 -25.17 -3.81 -16.24
CA ALA A 195 -24.04 -4.55 -15.68
C ALA A 195 -24.49 -5.48 -14.55
N VAL A 196 -25.38 -5.04 -13.65
CA VAL A 196 -25.99 -5.92 -12.62
C VAL A 196 -26.65 -7.15 -13.26
N ARG A 197 -27.44 -6.95 -14.32
CA ARG A 197 -28.05 -8.07 -15.08
C ARG A 197 -27.03 -8.96 -15.79
N TYR A 198 -25.91 -8.40 -16.22
CA TYR A 198 -24.83 -9.17 -16.80
C TYR A 198 -24.14 -10.05 -15.75
N CYS A 199 -23.83 -9.49 -14.57
CA CYS A 199 -23.32 -10.24 -13.42
C CYS A 199 -24.30 -11.32 -12.98
N GLU A 200 -25.60 -11.02 -12.90
CA GLU A 200 -26.65 -12.00 -12.59
C GLU A 200 -26.60 -13.21 -13.54
N ARG A 201 -26.41 -12.98 -14.85
CA ARG A 201 -26.32 -14.05 -15.85
C ARG A 201 -25.07 -14.91 -15.67
N GLN A 202 -23.93 -14.31 -15.30
CA GLN A 202 -22.68 -15.02 -15.03
C GLN A 202 -22.85 -15.96 -13.83
N VAL A 203 -23.37 -15.43 -12.72
CA VAL A 203 -23.61 -16.21 -11.49
C VAL A 203 -24.65 -17.33 -11.73
N ILE A 204 -25.63 -17.10 -12.60
CA ILE A 204 -26.57 -18.16 -13.04
C ILE A 204 -25.86 -19.27 -13.84
N GLN A 205 -24.79 -18.96 -14.58
CA GLN A 205 -24.05 -19.93 -15.38
C GLN A 205 -23.03 -20.71 -14.56
N GLU A 206 -22.56 -20.14 -13.46
CA GLU A 206 -21.66 -20.80 -12.51
C GLU A 206 -22.29 -22.04 -11.88
N GLU A 207 -21.43 -22.98 -11.49
CA GLU A 207 -21.83 -24.19 -10.80
C GLU A 207 -22.24 -23.84 -9.37
N PHE A 208 -23.43 -24.28 -8.99
CA PHE A 208 -23.98 -24.03 -7.67
C PHE A 208 -23.36 -25.02 -6.68
N ASP A 209 -22.66 -24.49 -5.69
CA ASP A 209 -22.17 -25.27 -4.56
C ASP A 209 -23.18 -25.20 -3.41
N GLU A 210 -23.74 -26.35 -3.02
CA GLU A 210 -24.69 -26.47 -1.91
C GLU A 210 -24.10 -25.95 -0.59
N MET A 211 -22.78 -26.02 -0.42
CA MET A 211 -22.09 -25.55 0.78
C MET A 211 -22.23 -24.04 0.99
N PHE A 212 -22.46 -23.26 -0.07
CA PHE A 212 -22.58 -21.81 -0.02
C PHE A 212 -24.00 -21.30 -0.30
N VAL A 213 -25.02 -22.17 -0.22
CA VAL A 213 -26.41 -21.82 -0.52
C VAL A 213 -26.87 -20.54 0.19
N PHE A 214 -26.51 -20.39 1.47
CA PHE A 214 -26.83 -19.21 2.26
C PHE A 214 -26.27 -17.91 1.65
N GLN A 215 -24.98 -17.91 1.30
CA GLN A 215 -24.32 -16.74 0.71
C GLN A 215 -24.95 -16.35 -0.62
N TYR A 216 -25.37 -17.33 -1.43
CA TYR A 216 -26.04 -17.07 -2.69
C TYR A 216 -27.42 -16.43 -2.52
N PHE A 217 -28.21 -16.88 -1.53
CA PHE A 217 -29.50 -16.27 -1.22
C PHE A 217 -29.33 -14.85 -0.67
N ARG A 218 -28.34 -14.62 0.21
CA ARG A 218 -27.99 -13.28 0.71
C ARG A 218 -27.61 -12.34 -0.43
N LEU A 219 -26.69 -12.77 -1.29
CA LEU A 219 -26.27 -12.01 -2.47
C LEU A 219 -27.44 -11.67 -3.40
N ALA A 220 -28.31 -12.65 -3.65
CA ALA A 220 -29.47 -12.45 -4.53
C ALA A 220 -30.49 -11.46 -3.95
N ALA A 221 -30.69 -11.47 -2.62
CA ALA A 221 -31.56 -10.54 -1.93
C ALA A 221 -30.96 -9.13 -1.88
N GLU A 222 -29.68 -9.01 -1.47
CA GLU A 222 -28.95 -7.76 -1.32
C GLU A 222 -28.94 -6.92 -2.60
N TYR A 223 -28.65 -7.57 -3.74
CA TYR A 223 -28.56 -6.90 -5.05
C TYR A 223 -29.81 -7.09 -5.93
N ASN A 224 -30.92 -7.54 -5.35
CA ASN A 224 -32.21 -7.71 -6.04
C ASN A 224 -32.12 -8.55 -7.34
N LEU A 225 -31.34 -9.63 -7.31
CA LEU A 225 -31.09 -10.55 -8.43
C LEU A 225 -32.25 -11.53 -8.61
N ASN A 226 -33.39 -11.03 -9.08
CA ASN A 226 -34.64 -11.78 -9.14
C ASN A 226 -34.58 -13.09 -9.95
N HIS A 227 -33.84 -13.12 -11.07
CA HIS A 227 -33.69 -14.34 -11.87
C HIS A 227 -32.80 -15.35 -11.16
N TYR A 228 -31.75 -14.88 -10.48
CA TYR A 228 -30.87 -15.74 -9.70
C TYR A 228 -31.62 -16.29 -8.48
N LEU A 229 -32.33 -15.45 -7.73
CA LEU A 229 -33.18 -15.85 -6.61
C LEU A 229 -34.22 -16.89 -7.04
N ALA A 230 -34.92 -16.67 -8.17
CA ALA A 230 -35.87 -17.63 -8.70
C ALA A 230 -35.21 -18.98 -9.05
N ARG A 231 -33.96 -18.97 -9.54
CA ARG A 231 -33.18 -20.19 -9.79
C ARG A 231 -32.79 -20.89 -8.48
N LEU A 232 -32.34 -20.15 -7.48
CA LEU A 232 -32.00 -20.67 -6.15
C LEU A 232 -33.22 -21.34 -5.49
N LEU A 233 -34.37 -20.66 -5.49
CA LEU A 233 -35.62 -21.19 -4.95
C LEU A 233 -36.07 -22.49 -5.61
N ARG A 234 -35.81 -22.68 -6.91
CA ARG A 234 -36.12 -23.93 -7.62
C ARG A 234 -35.20 -25.09 -7.24
N ARG A 235 -34.01 -24.81 -6.70
CA ARG A 235 -33.04 -25.83 -6.30
C ARG A 235 -33.18 -26.26 -4.86
N VAL A 236 -33.86 -25.47 -4.02
CA VAL A 236 -34.11 -25.85 -2.63
C VAL A 236 -35.10 -27.03 -2.59
N GLU A 237 -34.61 -28.19 -2.13
CA GLU A 237 -35.33 -29.46 -2.22
C GLU A 237 -36.58 -29.55 -1.33
N SER A 238 -36.66 -28.73 -0.27
CA SER A 238 -37.79 -28.74 0.65
C SER A 238 -38.07 -27.39 1.29
N GLY A 239 -39.36 -27.14 1.60
CA GLY A 239 -39.76 -25.94 2.34
C GLY A 239 -39.14 -25.83 3.74
N LYS A 240 -38.74 -26.95 4.36
CA LYS A 240 -37.99 -26.93 5.62
C LYS A 240 -36.58 -26.38 5.45
N HIS A 241 -35.88 -26.81 4.40
CA HIS A 241 -34.55 -26.30 4.07
C HIS A 241 -34.60 -24.81 3.70
N LEU A 242 -35.64 -24.40 2.96
CA LEU A 242 -35.89 -22.97 2.68
C LEU A 242 -36.15 -22.18 3.97
N ALA A 243 -36.93 -22.71 4.90
CA ALA A 243 -37.19 -22.06 6.18
C ALA A 243 -35.92 -21.91 7.03
N THR A 244 -35.00 -22.88 6.99
CA THR A 244 -33.67 -22.75 7.62
C THR A 244 -32.87 -21.62 6.98
N ILE A 245 -32.76 -21.60 5.64
CA ILE A 245 -32.04 -20.53 4.92
C ILE A 245 -32.64 -19.16 5.25
N LEU A 246 -33.97 -19.02 5.21
CA LEU A 246 -34.65 -17.75 5.51
C LEU A 246 -34.49 -17.31 6.96
N LYS A 247 -34.44 -18.27 7.90
CA LYS A 247 -34.17 -18.00 9.31
C LYS A 247 -32.73 -17.54 9.52
N ASP A 248 -31.78 -18.16 8.84
CA ASP A 248 -30.36 -17.79 8.89
C ASP A 248 -30.10 -16.43 8.21
N MET A 249 -30.97 -16.02 7.28
CA MET A 249 -30.88 -14.72 6.57
C MET A 249 -31.34 -13.54 7.42
N ASP A 250 -31.78 -13.79 8.66
CA ASP A 250 -32.17 -12.77 9.63
C ASP A 250 -33.24 -11.80 9.08
N VAL A 251 -34.21 -12.36 8.33
CA VAL A 251 -35.34 -11.57 7.77
C VAL A 251 -36.23 -11.01 8.88
N GLU A 252 -36.07 -11.49 10.10
CA GLU A 252 -36.64 -10.98 11.35
C GLU A 252 -35.46 -10.69 12.30
N GLU A 253 -35.12 -9.41 12.52
CA GLU A 253 -34.03 -9.00 13.42
C GLU A 253 -34.16 -9.59 14.85
N MET A 254 -33.02 -9.77 15.53
CA MET A 254 -32.88 -10.29 16.91
C MET A 254 -33.98 -9.84 17.89
N ASP A 255 -34.86 -10.78 18.27
CA ASP A 255 -35.92 -10.52 19.24
C ASP A 255 -35.41 -10.54 20.69
N VAL A 256 -35.72 -9.47 21.45
CA VAL A 256 -35.67 -9.49 22.92
C VAL A 256 -36.93 -10.19 23.41
N ALA A 257 -36.79 -11.44 23.87
CA ALA A 257 -37.90 -12.19 24.45
C ALA A 257 -38.12 -11.80 25.92
N LEU A 258 -39.38 -11.60 26.34
CA LEU A 258 -39.72 -11.50 27.76
C LEU A 258 -40.07 -12.88 28.29
N ASN A 259 -39.27 -13.38 29.23
CA ASN A 259 -39.60 -14.59 29.97
C ASN A 259 -40.38 -14.26 31.24
N THR A 260 -41.34 -15.12 31.58
CA THR A 260 -42.13 -14.99 32.80
C THR A 260 -41.85 -16.16 33.73
N ILE A 261 -41.58 -15.87 35.00
CA ILE A 261 -41.34 -16.89 36.03
C ILE A 261 -42.24 -16.60 37.22
N MET A 262 -42.88 -17.65 37.76
CA MET A 262 -43.59 -17.57 39.03
C MET A 262 -42.70 -18.10 40.16
N GLN A 263 -42.48 -17.27 41.18
CA GLN A 263 -41.80 -17.64 42.42
C GLN A 263 -42.64 -17.15 43.61
N ASP A 264 -42.93 -18.03 44.56
CA ASP A 264 -43.73 -17.71 45.75
C ASP A 264 -45.10 -17.06 45.48
N ARG A 265 -45.75 -17.46 44.37
CA ARG A 265 -47.02 -16.90 43.84
C ARG A 265 -46.93 -15.46 43.34
N ILE A 266 -45.72 -14.92 43.18
CA ILE A 266 -45.47 -13.64 42.54
C ILE A 266 -44.95 -13.93 41.12
N THR A 267 -45.57 -13.29 40.12
CA THR A 267 -45.10 -13.36 38.73
C THR A 267 -44.06 -12.29 38.50
N TYR A 268 -42.97 -12.68 37.86
CA TYR A 268 -41.89 -11.79 37.47
C TYR A 268 -41.70 -11.83 35.95
N ILE A 269 -41.28 -10.70 35.38
CA ILE A 269 -40.85 -10.58 33.98
C ILE A 269 -39.35 -10.36 33.94
N ASN A 270 -38.70 -10.97 32.94
CA ASN A 270 -37.28 -10.83 32.69
C ASN A 270 -36.99 -10.74 31.19
N PRO A 271 -36.34 -9.67 30.69
CA PRO A 271 -35.83 -9.66 29.33
C PRO A 271 -34.71 -10.68 29.20
N ILE A 272 -34.77 -11.46 28.13
CA ILE A 272 -33.75 -12.43 27.77
C ILE A 272 -33.14 -12.01 26.45
N LEU A 273 -31.81 -11.86 26.44
CA LEU A 273 -31.04 -11.87 25.21
C LEU A 273 -30.72 -13.34 24.89
N SER A 274 -31.52 -13.97 24.03
CA SER A 274 -31.22 -15.32 23.57
C SER A 274 -30.29 -15.25 22.38
N SER A 275 -29.17 -16.00 22.43
CA SER A 275 -28.40 -16.27 21.23
C SER A 275 -29.27 -17.10 20.27
N PRO A 276 -29.33 -16.77 18.97
CA PRO A 276 -30.02 -17.63 18.02
C PRO A 276 -29.39 -19.03 18.04
N PRO A 277 -30.15 -20.09 17.69
CA PRO A 277 -29.68 -21.46 17.73
C PRO A 277 -28.68 -21.74 16.60
N HIS A 278 -27.54 -21.03 16.57
CA HIS A 278 -26.44 -21.28 15.64
C HIS A 278 -25.39 -22.15 16.33
N SER A 279 -25.04 -23.24 15.66
CA SER A 279 -24.32 -24.40 16.18
C SER A 279 -22.83 -24.42 15.84
N GLU A 280 -22.21 -23.25 15.62
CA GLU A 280 -20.80 -23.18 15.17
C GLU A 280 -19.87 -22.47 16.15
N PHE A 281 -20.40 -21.81 17.18
CA PHE A 281 -19.58 -21.16 18.21
C PHE A 281 -19.74 -21.91 19.53
N GLY A 282 -18.64 -22.02 20.28
CA GLY A 282 -18.66 -22.55 21.64
C GLY A 282 -19.36 -21.60 22.62
N GLU A 283 -18.99 -21.69 23.90
CA GLU A 283 -19.49 -20.75 24.91
C GLU A 283 -19.07 -19.31 24.59
N ILE A 284 -19.94 -18.34 24.90
CA ILE A 284 -19.66 -16.91 24.72
C ILE A 284 -19.68 -16.24 26.09
N GLU A 285 -18.68 -15.42 26.36
CA GLU A 285 -18.66 -14.50 27.50
C GLU A 285 -19.07 -13.13 26.99
N MET A 286 -20.16 -12.61 27.51
CA MET A 286 -20.68 -11.30 27.13
C MET A 286 -20.92 -10.42 28.35
N ARG A 287 -20.80 -9.12 28.11
CA ARG A 287 -21.28 -8.09 29.02
C ARG A 287 -22.55 -7.50 28.45
N PHE A 288 -23.56 -7.32 29.28
CA PHE A 288 -24.80 -6.67 28.85
C PHE A 288 -25.35 -5.73 29.91
N ILE A 289 -26.17 -4.82 29.42
CA ILE A 289 -26.97 -3.88 30.19
C ILE A 289 -28.42 -4.03 29.76
N PHE A 290 -29.32 -4.00 30.74
CA PHE A 290 -30.76 -3.91 30.52
C PHE A 290 -31.28 -2.84 31.46
N THR A 291 -32.00 -1.86 30.94
CA THR A 291 -32.56 -0.74 31.70
C THR A 291 -34.03 -0.61 31.36
N TYR A 292 -34.89 -0.77 32.37
CA TYR A 292 -36.30 -0.44 32.23
C TYR A 292 -36.46 1.08 32.22
N LEU A 293 -37.22 1.60 31.26
CA LEU A 293 -37.49 3.04 31.14
C LEU A 293 -38.90 3.33 31.63
N ASN A 294 -39.05 4.31 32.52
CA ASN A 294 -40.37 4.81 32.94
C ASN A 294 -40.89 5.91 31.99
N HIS A 295 -42.12 6.43 32.19
CA HIS A 295 -42.71 7.47 31.33
C HIS A 295 -41.91 8.77 31.25
N SER A 296 -41.12 9.09 32.28
CA SER A 296 -40.22 10.25 32.24
C SER A 296 -38.90 9.95 31.51
N LYS A 297 -38.74 8.72 31.00
CA LYS A 297 -37.51 8.14 30.43
C LYS A 297 -36.31 8.29 31.37
N LEU A 298 -36.57 8.44 32.66
CA LEU A 298 -35.54 8.43 33.68
C LEU A 298 -35.16 6.98 33.92
N LYS A 299 -33.86 6.70 33.86
CA LYS A 299 -33.29 5.37 34.10
C LYS A 299 -33.53 4.99 35.55
N ASP A 300 -33.87 3.72 35.79
CA ASP A 300 -33.75 3.14 37.13
C ASP A 300 -32.28 3.30 37.57
N ASP A 301 -32.02 3.87 38.75
CA ASP A 301 -30.68 4.33 39.19
C ASP A 301 -29.63 3.20 39.29
N GLU A 302 -30.05 1.94 39.13
CA GLU A 302 -29.17 0.78 39.09
C GLU A 302 -28.90 0.36 37.63
N GLU A 303 -28.04 1.07 36.90
CA GLU A 303 -27.36 0.48 35.72
C GLU A 303 -26.33 -0.53 36.24
N GLU A 304 -26.73 -1.81 36.33
CA GLU A 304 -25.84 -2.90 36.72
C GLU A 304 -25.34 -3.61 35.45
N GLU A 305 -24.07 -3.38 35.10
CA GLU A 305 -23.38 -4.16 34.06
C GLU A 305 -23.21 -5.61 34.54
N LEU A 306 -23.79 -6.56 33.81
CA LEU A 306 -23.66 -7.99 34.12
C LEU A 306 -22.71 -8.65 33.12
N CYS A 307 -21.82 -9.49 33.64
CA CYS A 307 -20.93 -10.33 32.85
C CYS A 307 -21.37 -11.78 33.00
N VAL A 308 -21.79 -12.40 31.90
CA VAL A 308 -22.31 -13.77 31.90
C VAL A 308 -21.60 -14.59 30.84
N ARG A 309 -21.31 -15.85 31.19
CA ARG A 309 -20.94 -16.88 30.23
C ARG A 309 -22.19 -17.66 29.90
N THR A 310 -22.47 -17.76 28.62
CA THR A 310 -23.65 -18.45 28.13
C THR A 310 -23.21 -19.53 27.16
N SER A 311 -23.79 -20.72 27.31
CA SER A 311 -23.71 -21.73 26.27
C SER A 311 -24.63 -21.33 25.10
N PRO A 312 -24.41 -21.88 23.89
CA PRO A 312 -25.45 -21.85 22.86
C PRO A 312 -26.76 -22.34 23.50
N TYR A 313 -27.89 -21.67 23.22
CA TYR A 313 -29.22 -21.91 23.81
C TYR A 313 -29.50 -21.36 25.22
N GLU A 314 -28.50 -20.90 25.95
CA GLU A 314 -28.71 -20.13 27.17
C GLU A 314 -28.78 -18.63 26.85
N GLY A 315 -29.74 -17.93 27.44
CA GLY A 315 -29.89 -16.48 27.27
C GLY A 315 -29.30 -15.73 28.45
N ALA A 316 -28.77 -14.54 28.19
CA ALA A 316 -28.45 -13.58 29.26
C ALA A 316 -29.74 -13.01 29.83
N PHE A 317 -29.87 -13.01 31.16
CA PHE A 317 -31.06 -12.51 31.84
C PHE A 317 -30.70 -11.61 33.03
N ARG A 318 -31.56 -10.64 33.34
CA ARG A 318 -31.36 -9.67 34.43
C ARG A 318 -32.12 -10.06 35.70
N LYS A 319 -32.07 -9.21 36.74
CA LYS A 319 -32.95 -9.28 37.90
C LYS A 319 -34.40 -9.14 37.46
N TYR A 320 -35.21 -10.04 37.99
CA TYR A 320 -36.66 -10.09 37.84
C TYR A 320 -37.34 -8.79 38.27
N LYS A 321 -38.21 -8.21 37.43
CA LYS A 321 -39.14 -7.14 37.83
C LYS A 321 -40.49 -7.77 38.12
N ARG A 322 -41.13 -7.40 39.22
CA ARG A 322 -42.44 -7.96 39.56
C ARG A 322 -43.51 -7.42 38.62
N VAL A 323 -44.44 -8.27 38.22
CA VAL A 323 -45.53 -7.90 37.30
C VAL A 323 -46.46 -6.88 37.94
N ASP A 324 -46.75 -7.00 39.25
CA ASP A 324 -47.61 -6.03 39.94
C ASP A 324 -46.97 -4.65 40.05
N GLU A 325 -45.64 -4.58 40.25
CA GLU A 325 -44.90 -3.30 40.20
C GLU A 325 -44.92 -2.67 38.80
N LEU A 326 -44.81 -3.50 37.74
CA LEU A 326 -44.89 -3.04 36.34
C LEU A 326 -46.30 -2.55 35.97
N LEU A 327 -47.35 -3.24 36.42
CA LEU A 327 -48.75 -2.92 36.12
C LEU A 327 -49.31 -1.76 36.94
N ASP A 328 -48.63 -1.39 38.02
CA ASP A 328 -49.00 -0.23 38.82
C ASP A 328 -48.66 1.06 38.06
N GLU A 329 -49.70 1.71 37.54
CA GLU A 329 -49.61 2.95 36.75
C GLU A 329 -48.91 4.09 37.53
N GLU A 330 -48.94 4.08 38.87
CA GLU A 330 -48.26 5.11 39.68
C GLU A 330 -46.72 5.01 39.60
N ASN A 331 -46.19 3.80 39.36
CA ASN A 331 -44.75 3.58 39.20
C ASN A 331 -44.24 3.99 37.81
N GLY A 332 -45.16 4.08 36.85
CA GLY A 332 -44.91 4.67 35.56
C GLY A 332 -44.03 3.86 34.60
N TRP A 333 -44.00 2.54 34.73
CA TRP A 333 -43.21 1.65 33.88
C TRP A 333 -43.85 1.35 32.51
N LEU A 334 -45.15 1.63 32.34
CA LEU A 334 -45.93 1.27 31.15
C LEU A 334 -46.54 2.48 30.46
N ASP A 335 -45.99 2.91 29.33
CA ASP A 335 -46.54 4.01 28.54
C ASP A 335 -47.64 3.55 27.57
N ASN A 336 -48.90 3.82 27.93
CA ASN A 336 -50.09 3.31 27.23
C ASN A 336 -50.04 1.78 27.02
N GLY A 337 -49.61 1.05 28.06
CA GLY A 337 -49.45 -0.40 28.01
C GLY A 337 -48.16 -0.88 27.33
N THR A 338 -47.27 0.04 26.90
CA THR A 338 -45.98 -0.28 26.31
C THR A 338 -44.89 -0.31 27.37
N LEU A 339 -44.17 -1.43 27.48
CA LEU A 339 -42.97 -1.53 28.29
C LEU A 339 -41.75 -1.20 27.43
N CYS A 340 -40.98 -0.18 27.83
CA CYS A 340 -39.75 0.20 27.15
C CYS A 340 -38.54 -0.37 27.88
N ILE A 341 -37.73 -1.16 27.19
CA ILE A 341 -36.48 -1.73 27.71
C ILE A 341 -35.35 -1.26 26.81
N GLU A 342 -34.42 -0.49 27.36
CA GLU A 342 -33.14 -0.18 26.72
C GLU A 342 -32.18 -1.32 27.03
N TYR A 343 -31.46 -1.82 26.03
CA TYR A 343 -30.47 -2.86 26.24
C TYR A 343 -29.25 -2.62 25.36
N GLY A 344 -28.15 -3.22 25.78
CA GLY A 344 -26.92 -3.29 25.01
C GLY A 344 -26.15 -4.53 25.43
N PHE A 345 -25.43 -5.15 24.51
CA PHE A 345 -24.49 -6.23 24.81
C PHE A 345 -23.15 -5.99 24.09
N CYS A 346 -22.09 -6.56 24.63
CA CYS A 346 -20.76 -6.58 24.06
C CYS A 346 -20.18 -7.97 24.31
N ILE A 347 -19.72 -8.63 23.26
CA ILE A 347 -19.06 -9.93 23.39
C ILE A 347 -17.64 -9.67 23.90
N LEU A 348 -17.26 -10.27 25.01
CA LEU A 348 -15.93 -10.13 25.61
C LEU A 348 -14.97 -11.20 25.12
N SER A 349 -15.44 -12.45 25.03
CA SER A 349 -14.66 -13.57 24.54
C SER A 349 -15.56 -14.67 23.99
N ILE A 350 -15.02 -15.47 23.07
CA ILE A 350 -15.70 -16.59 22.41
C ILE A 350 -14.81 -17.81 22.58
N GLN A 351 -15.38 -18.94 22.98
CA GLN A 351 -14.69 -20.22 23.00
C GLN A 351 -14.69 -20.83 21.61
N ASP A 352 -13.50 -21.07 21.09
CA ASP A 352 -13.27 -21.77 19.81
C ASP A 352 -13.53 -23.29 19.96
N ASP A 353 -13.66 -24.02 18.85
CA ASP A 353 -13.98 -25.46 18.81
C ASP A 353 -12.96 -26.35 19.55
N ASN A 354 -11.74 -25.84 19.70
CA ASN A 354 -10.67 -26.49 20.47
C ASN A 354 -10.78 -26.26 21.99
N GLY A 355 -11.82 -25.56 22.45
CA GLY A 355 -12.07 -25.22 23.85
C GLY A 355 -11.26 -24.02 24.36
N ILE A 356 -10.50 -23.34 23.50
CA ILE A 356 -9.69 -22.17 23.86
C ILE A 356 -10.53 -20.90 23.75
N TRP A 357 -10.50 -20.09 24.82
CA TRP A 357 -11.16 -18.80 24.85
C TRP A 357 -10.35 -17.75 24.09
N MET A 358 -10.99 -17.09 23.15
CA MET A 358 -10.45 -16.01 22.31
C MET A 358 -11.10 -14.70 22.73
N PHE A 359 -10.29 -13.68 23.05
CA PHE A 359 -10.81 -12.36 23.37
C PHE A 359 -11.41 -11.70 22.13
N ASN A 360 -12.54 -11.01 22.27
CA ASN A 360 -13.09 -10.22 21.20
C ASN A 360 -12.45 -8.82 21.21
N PHE A 361 -11.62 -8.54 20.21
CA PHE A 361 -11.05 -7.21 20.01
C PHE A 361 -11.78 -6.40 18.95
N HIS A 362 -12.87 -6.91 18.36
CA HIS A 362 -13.59 -6.20 17.31
C HIS A 362 -14.58 -5.18 17.85
N ASP A 363 -15.01 -5.35 19.10
CA ASP A 363 -15.99 -4.47 19.74
C ASP A 363 -15.37 -3.59 20.82
N PRO A 364 -15.75 -2.30 20.88
CA PRO A 364 -15.45 -1.47 22.03
C PRO A 364 -16.25 -1.92 23.26
N LEU A 365 -15.66 -1.78 24.45
CA LEU A 365 -16.42 -1.87 25.70
C LEU A 365 -17.38 -0.68 25.83
N PHE A 366 -18.54 -0.85 26.46
CA PHE A 366 -19.57 0.20 26.62
C PHE A 366 -19.05 1.56 27.11
N ASP A 367 -18.05 1.53 27.98
CA ASP A 367 -17.49 2.71 28.62
C ASP A 367 -16.20 3.21 27.96
N CYS A 368 -15.79 2.64 26.82
CA CYS A 368 -14.44 2.84 26.32
C CYS A 368 -14.18 4.29 25.89
N GLU A 369 -15.18 4.97 25.34
CA GLU A 369 -15.07 6.39 24.95
C GLU A 369 -14.97 7.28 26.19
N ARG A 370 -15.80 7.01 27.21
CA ARG A 370 -15.83 7.77 28.47
C ARG A 370 -14.58 7.56 29.31
N LYS A 371 -14.12 6.30 29.44
CA LYS A 371 -12.94 5.94 30.24
C LYS A 371 -11.63 6.10 29.49
N GLN A 372 -11.68 6.27 28.16
CA GLN A 372 -10.50 6.32 27.29
C GLN A 372 -9.49 5.22 27.63
N ASN A 373 -9.97 4.02 27.94
CA ASN A 373 -9.18 2.90 28.44
C ASN A 373 -8.77 1.91 27.33
N MET A 374 -9.29 2.08 26.11
CA MET A 374 -8.96 1.26 24.93
C MET A 374 -8.14 2.09 23.92
N VAL A 375 -7.29 1.41 23.16
CA VAL A 375 -6.66 1.95 21.95
C VAL A 375 -7.40 1.38 20.75
N ARG A 376 -7.85 2.27 19.86
CA ARG A 376 -8.40 1.89 18.56
C ARG A 376 -7.26 1.71 17.57
N LEU A 377 -7.15 0.52 16.98
CA LEU A 377 -6.12 0.17 16.02
C LEU A 377 -6.72 0.08 14.63
N GLU A 378 -6.13 0.84 13.70
CA GLU A 378 -6.58 0.91 12.31
C GLU A 378 -5.42 0.59 11.38
N ASP A 379 -5.66 -0.11 10.27
CA ASP A 379 -4.70 -0.20 9.16
C ASP A 379 -5.44 0.07 7.87
N ASN A 380 -4.99 1.08 7.14
CA ASN A 380 -5.59 1.49 5.88
C ASN A 380 -5.38 0.46 4.75
N ARG A 381 -4.61 -0.62 4.99
CA ARG A 381 -4.28 -1.64 3.99
C ARG A 381 -4.86 -3.02 4.28
N TRP A 382 -5.70 -3.19 5.30
CA TRP A 382 -6.47 -4.43 5.44
C TRP A 382 -7.35 -4.64 4.20
N ARG A 383 -7.45 -5.89 3.72
CA ARG A 383 -8.20 -6.23 2.50
C ARG A 383 -9.67 -6.56 2.82
N PHE A 384 -10.55 -6.00 2.00
CA PHE A 384 -11.94 -6.34 1.64
C PHE A 384 -12.99 -6.66 2.74
N ASP A 385 -12.74 -7.55 3.71
CA ASP A 385 -13.77 -7.90 4.74
C ASP A 385 -13.35 -7.58 6.18
N ASP A 386 -12.12 -7.11 6.37
CA ASP A 386 -11.45 -7.05 7.68
C ASP A 386 -11.33 -5.62 8.25
N TYR A 387 -12.10 -4.63 7.76
CA TYR A 387 -11.91 -3.21 8.11
C TYR A 387 -12.29 -2.80 9.53
N LEU A 388 -12.97 -3.67 10.29
CA LEU A 388 -13.35 -3.33 11.67
C LEU A 388 -12.09 -3.09 12.51
N PRO A 389 -11.95 -1.90 13.13
CA PRO A 389 -10.80 -1.59 13.97
C PRO A 389 -10.69 -2.60 15.12
N LEU A 390 -9.48 -2.77 15.64
CA LEU A 390 -9.27 -3.56 16.84
C LEU A 390 -9.23 -2.65 18.06
N TYR A 391 -9.97 -2.98 19.10
CA TYR A 391 -10.03 -2.28 20.36
C TYR A 391 -9.26 -3.08 21.40
N VAL A 392 -8.16 -2.53 21.92
CA VAL A 392 -7.29 -3.23 22.87
C VAL A 392 -7.10 -2.41 24.15
N PRO A 393 -7.17 -3.01 25.35
CA PRO A 393 -6.98 -2.28 26.60
C PRO A 393 -5.61 -1.61 26.72
N LYS A 394 -5.58 -0.29 26.97
CA LYS A 394 -4.35 0.51 27.13
C LYS A 394 -3.44 -0.02 28.22
N GLN A 395 -4.01 -0.40 29.36
CA GLN A 395 -3.24 -0.90 30.49
C GLN A 395 -2.45 -2.15 30.11
N LEU A 396 -3.04 -3.00 29.28
CA LEU A 396 -2.43 -4.25 28.85
C LEU A 396 -1.35 -4.00 27.79
N LEU A 397 -1.62 -3.12 26.81
CA LEU A 397 -0.61 -2.70 25.84
C LEU A 397 0.62 -2.11 26.54
N LYS A 398 0.41 -1.19 27.49
CA LYS A 398 1.48 -0.58 28.30
C LYS A 398 2.26 -1.58 29.14
N PHE A 399 1.58 -2.60 29.64
CA PHE A 399 2.22 -3.62 30.47
C PHE A 399 3.12 -4.54 29.66
N HIS A 400 2.69 -4.94 28.46
CA HIS A 400 3.42 -5.91 27.64
C HIS A 400 4.40 -5.30 26.64
N SER A 401 4.26 -4.01 26.34
CA SER A 401 5.09 -3.34 25.35
C SER A 401 5.48 -1.91 25.77
N PRO A 402 6.79 -1.58 25.83
CA PRO A 402 7.26 -0.22 26.05
C PRO A 402 6.82 0.75 24.95
N TYR A 403 6.59 0.24 23.73
CA TYR A 403 6.14 1.01 22.58
C TYR A 403 4.86 1.82 22.86
N PHE A 404 3.96 1.27 23.69
CA PHE A 404 2.68 1.90 24.03
C PHE A 404 2.69 2.75 25.31
N GLN A 405 3.87 3.14 25.82
CA GLN A 405 3.94 3.99 27.02
C GLN A 405 3.27 5.37 26.83
N CYS A 406 3.28 5.89 25.62
CA CYS A 406 2.57 7.12 25.26
C CYS A 406 1.04 6.94 25.28
N ASN A 407 0.30 7.98 25.67
CA ASN A 407 -1.17 7.97 25.71
C ASN A 407 -1.78 8.14 24.31
N TYR A 408 -1.74 7.09 23.48
CA TYR A 408 -2.46 7.07 22.20
C TYR A 408 -3.90 6.60 22.39
N ASN A 409 -4.87 7.29 21.76
CA ASN A 409 -6.27 6.87 21.69
C ASN A 409 -6.57 6.08 20.40
N CYS A 410 -5.84 6.40 19.33
CA CYS A 410 -5.90 5.72 18.06
C CYS A 410 -4.46 5.49 17.56
N TYR A 411 -4.19 4.32 17.00
CA TYR A 411 -2.89 3.99 16.42
C TYR A 411 -3.06 3.33 15.06
N LYS A 412 -2.36 3.87 14.06
CA LYS A 412 -2.36 3.35 12.70
C LYS A 412 -1.23 2.34 12.56
N ILE A 413 -1.58 1.06 12.37
CA ILE A 413 -0.60 0.01 12.16
C ILE A 413 -0.04 0.18 10.74
N GLY A 414 1.09 0.89 10.63
CA GLY A 414 1.74 1.20 9.35
C GLY A 414 2.33 0.00 8.63
N TYR A 415 2.21 -1.23 9.16
CA TYR A 415 2.87 -2.43 8.59
C TYR A 415 2.05 -3.73 8.77
N GLY A 416 1.37 -4.23 7.73
CA GLY A 416 0.76 -5.57 7.74
C GLY A 416 -0.11 -5.90 6.52
N ARG A 417 0.01 -7.13 5.99
CA ARG A 417 -0.89 -7.68 4.94
C ARG A 417 -2.10 -8.44 5.51
N PHE A 418 -2.05 -8.87 6.77
CA PHE A 418 -3.04 -9.81 7.34
C PHE A 418 -3.49 -9.38 8.75
N LYS A 419 -4.77 -9.03 8.93
CA LYS A 419 -5.34 -8.68 10.24
C LYS A 419 -5.22 -9.80 11.26
N LYS A 420 -5.40 -11.06 10.81
CA LYS A 420 -5.26 -12.27 11.62
C LYS A 420 -3.98 -12.28 12.47
N SER A 421 -2.82 -11.95 11.90
CA SER A 421 -1.57 -11.98 12.68
C SER A 421 -1.46 -10.86 13.73
N ILE A 422 -2.17 -9.74 13.58
CA ILE A 422 -2.31 -8.74 14.66
C ILE A 422 -3.26 -9.28 15.74
N ASN A 423 -4.37 -9.89 15.35
CA ASN A 423 -5.28 -10.53 16.30
C ASN A 423 -4.52 -11.60 17.12
N ASP A 424 -3.82 -12.52 16.46
CA ASP A 424 -2.99 -13.55 17.08
C ASP A 424 -1.98 -12.96 18.06
N LEU A 425 -1.30 -11.88 17.68
CA LEU A 425 -0.38 -11.15 18.56
C LEU A 425 -1.08 -10.68 19.84
N PHE A 426 -2.27 -10.10 19.74
CA PHE A 426 -3.01 -9.65 20.93
C PHE A 426 -3.55 -10.80 21.77
N GLN A 427 -4.06 -11.87 21.14
CA GLN A 427 -4.48 -13.08 21.87
C GLN A 427 -3.32 -13.64 22.70
N ILE A 428 -2.15 -13.80 22.09
CA ILE A 428 -0.93 -14.27 22.78
C ILE A 428 -0.50 -13.29 23.88
N THR A 429 -0.62 -11.98 23.62
CA THR A 429 -0.32 -10.95 24.62
C THR A 429 -1.19 -11.11 25.86
N HIS A 430 -2.47 -11.45 25.68
CA HIS A 430 -3.42 -11.74 26.77
C HIS A 430 -3.25 -13.16 27.37
N GLY A 431 -2.22 -13.90 26.96
CA GLY A 431 -1.91 -15.22 27.50
C GLY A 431 -2.70 -16.36 26.86
N VAL A 432 -3.42 -16.12 25.75
CA VAL A 432 -4.14 -17.16 25.03
C VAL A 432 -3.16 -18.06 24.31
N ASN A 433 -3.32 -19.37 24.49
CA ASN A 433 -2.38 -20.38 24.00
C ASN A 433 -2.75 -20.88 22.59
N ILE A 434 -2.78 -19.98 21.60
CA ILE A 434 -3.22 -20.30 20.23
C ILE A 434 -2.16 -20.99 19.37
N ALA A 435 -2.62 -21.74 18.36
CA ALA A 435 -1.77 -22.18 17.27
C ALA A 435 -1.47 -21.01 16.33
N VAL A 436 -0.19 -20.76 16.04
CA VAL A 436 0.23 -19.69 15.13
C VAL A 436 0.53 -20.28 13.77
N ASP A 437 -0.25 -19.84 12.77
CA ASP A 437 -0.10 -20.30 11.39
C ASP A 437 1.06 -19.61 10.68
N ASN A 438 1.14 -18.27 10.83
CA ASN A 438 2.18 -17.45 10.22
C ASN A 438 3.08 -16.83 11.29
N PHE A 439 4.08 -17.59 11.73
CA PHE A 439 5.06 -17.13 12.72
C PHE A 439 5.82 -15.88 12.28
N GLY A 440 6.13 -15.73 10.98
CA GLY A 440 6.93 -14.61 10.50
C GLY A 440 6.22 -13.29 10.71
N ASP A 441 4.97 -13.19 10.27
CA ASP A 441 4.16 -11.98 10.46
C ASP A 441 3.91 -11.66 11.94
N VAL A 442 3.65 -12.65 12.78
CA VAL A 442 3.40 -12.43 14.22
C VAL A 442 4.68 -11.96 14.91
N ILE A 443 5.82 -12.60 14.64
CA ILE A 443 7.13 -12.25 15.23
C ILE A 443 7.56 -10.86 14.76
N ASP A 444 7.47 -10.57 13.47
CA ASP A 444 7.83 -9.27 12.88
C ASP A 444 7.11 -8.12 13.58
N ARG A 445 5.80 -8.25 13.75
CA ARG A 445 4.97 -7.22 14.38
C ARG A 445 5.21 -7.16 15.87
N ALA A 446 5.39 -8.30 16.52
CA ALA A 446 5.71 -8.35 17.93
C ALA A 446 7.07 -7.71 18.22
N ASP A 447 8.08 -7.89 17.38
CA ASP A 447 9.39 -7.25 17.56
C ASP A 447 9.30 -5.73 17.32
N LYS A 448 8.68 -5.30 16.22
CA LYS A 448 8.47 -3.88 15.90
C LYS A 448 7.66 -3.12 16.94
N LEU A 449 6.64 -3.76 17.50
CA LEU A 449 5.82 -3.21 18.58
C LEU A 449 6.36 -3.60 19.96
N GLU A 450 7.57 -4.15 20.05
CA GLU A 450 8.28 -4.49 21.30
C GLU A 450 7.55 -5.44 22.28
N PHE A 451 6.64 -6.29 21.78
CA PHE A 451 6.01 -7.39 22.53
C PHE A 451 6.96 -8.58 22.72
N ARG A 452 7.97 -8.43 23.59
CA ARG A 452 8.98 -9.47 23.88
C ARG A 452 8.36 -10.78 24.40
N ASN A 453 7.23 -10.72 25.09
CA ASN A 453 6.49 -11.91 25.54
C ASN A 453 5.94 -12.72 24.36
N VAL A 454 5.42 -12.06 23.33
CA VAL A 454 4.90 -12.71 22.12
C VAL A 454 6.04 -13.31 21.30
N VAL A 455 7.14 -12.58 21.11
CA VAL A 455 8.34 -13.12 20.43
C VAL A 455 8.84 -14.40 21.11
N ARG A 456 8.96 -14.40 22.45
CA ARG A 456 9.35 -15.59 23.22
C ARG A 456 8.32 -16.72 23.16
N TYR A 457 7.03 -16.40 23.11
CA TYR A 457 5.99 -17.41 22.90
C TYR A 457 6.15 -18.09 21.54
N CYS A 458 6.30 -17.31 20.48
CA CYS A 458 6.52 -17.80 19.12
C CYS A 458 7.80 -18.63 19.02
N GLU A 459 8.91 -18.18 19.64
CA GLU A 459 10.17 -18.94 19.71
C GLU A 459 9.97 -20.33 20.33
N ARG A 460 9.29 -20.43 21.48
CA ARG A 460 8.99 -21.72 22.13
C ARG A 460 8.16 -22.63 21.24
N ARG A 461 7.10 -22.10 20.62
CA ARG A 461 6.24 -22.87 19.71
C ARG A 461 6.99 -23.35 18.46
N LEU A 462 7.94 -22.55 17.95
CA LEU A 462 8.82 -22.96 16.85
C LEU A 462 9.75 -24.12 17.25
N ILE A 463 10.26 -24.13 18.48
CA ILE A 463 11.09 -25.23 19.01
C ILE A 463 10.25 -26.51 19.20
N GLU A 464 9.01 -26.37 19.68
CA GLU A 464 8.08 -27.50 19.89
C GLU A 464 7.65 -28.17 18.58
N LYS A 465 7.52 -27.39 17.49
CA LYS A 465 7.28 -27.94 16.15
C LYS A 465 8.50 -28.75 15.75
N LYS A 466 8.46 -30.08 15.92
CA LYS A 466 9.48 -30.99 15.40
C LYS A 466 9.73 -30.67 13.91
N TRP A 467 10.95 -30.26 13.57
CA TRP A 467 11.31 -29.77 12.23
C TRP A 467 11.44 -30.91 11.20
N GLN A 468 10.32 -31.57 10.92
CA GLN A 468 10.28 -32.72 10.03
C GLN A 468 10.13 -32.34 8.55
N ASP A 469 9.92 -31.04 8.25
CA ASP A 469 9.59 -30.53 6.92
C ASP A 469 10.75 -29.74 6.27
N PHE A 470 10.78 -29.70 4.93
CA PHE A 470 11.69 -28.91 4.06
C PHE A 470 11.71 -27.38 4.30
N ARG A 471 11.01 -26.89 5.33
CA ARG A 471 10.93 -25.48 5.76
C ARG A 471 11.95 -25.10 6.83
N GLY A 472 12.90 -25.97 7.19
CA GLY A 472 13.98 -25.65 8.13
C GLY A 472 14.68 -24.31 7.82
N TYR A 473 14.88 -23.99 6.54
CA TYR A 473 15.46 -22.72 6.10
C TYR A 473 14.67 -21.49 6.55
N TYR A 474 13.32 -21.54 6.52
CA TYR A 474 12.46 -20.44 6.95
C TYR A 474 12.58 -20.19 8.44
N TYR A 475 12.75 -21.25 9.24
CA TYR A 475 12.96 -21.12 10.68
C TYR A 475 14.35 -20.58 11.03
N PHE A 476 15.39 -20.96 10.28
CA PHE A 476 16.71 -20.34 10.41
C PHE A 476 16.67 -18.84 10.13
N TYR A 477 15.96 -18.44 9.06
CA TYR A 477 15.75 -17.05 8.71
C TYR A 477 15.09 -16.28 9.85
N LEU A 478 13.91 -16.73 10.31
CA LEU A 478 13.20 -16.07 11.41
C LEU A 478 14.05 -16.02 12.68
N ALA A 479 14.80 -17.09 12.97
CA ALA A 479 15.62 -17.14 14.17
C ALA A 479 16.80 -16.18 14.13
N ALA A 480 17.43 -16.00 12.96
CA ALA A 480 18.51 -15.05 12.77
C ALA A 480 17.99 -13.59 12.76
N GLU A 481 16.98 -13.31 11.95
CA GLU A 481 16.41 -11.97 11.76
C GLU A 481 15.87 -11.38 13.08
N TYR A 482 15.13 -12.18 13.83
CA TYR A 482 14.47 -11.73 15.07
C TYR A 482 15.22 -12.15 16.35
N ASN A 483 16.49 -12.55 16.21
CA ASN A 483 17.38 -12.88 17.33
C ASN A 483 16.79 -13.96 18.29
N LEU A 484 16.15 -14.99 17.72
CA LEU A 484 15.54 -16.10 18.45
C LEU A 484 16.62 -17.14 18.81
N ASN A 485 17.51 -16.75 19.73
CA ASN A 485 18.73 -17.50 20.07
C ASN A 485 18.48 -18.95 20.50
N HIS A 486 17.39 -19.24 21.22
CA HIS A 486 17.08 -20.60 21.63
C HIS A 486 16.60 -21.44 20.45
N CYS A 487 15.79 -20.85 19.56
CA CYS A 487 15.39 -21.53 18.33
C CYS A 487 16.60 -21.77 17.43
N LEU A 488 17.44 -20.77 17.21
CA LEU A 488 18.67 -20.88 16.40
C LEU A 488 19.61 -21.95 16.95
N ALA A 489 19.86 -21.95 18.27
CA ALA A 489 20.73 -22.95 18.90
C ALA A 489 20.20 -24.37 18.73
N GLN A 490 18.89 -24.56 18.86
CA GLN A 490 18.28 -25.87 18.65
C GLN A 490 18.35 -26.27 17.16
N LEU A 491 18.12 -25.32 16.24
CA LEU A 491 18.18 -25.55 14.78
C LEU A 491 19.59 -26.00 14.37
N LEU A 492 20.62 -25.33 14.89
CA LEU A 492 22.02 -25.68 14.67
C LEU A 492 22.35 -27.09 15.19
N ARG A 493 21.81 -27.49 16.36
CA ARG A 493 21.98 -28.86 16.88
C ARG A 493 21.34 -29.91 15.99
N HIS A 494 20.18 -29.59 15.42
CA HIS A 494 19.43 -30.54 14.59
C HIS A 494 20.09 -30.79 13.22
N VAL A 495 20.76 -29.79 12.65
CA VAL A 495 21.39 -29.90 11.33
C VAL A 495 22.62 -30.83 11.33
N GLY A 496 23.18 -31.20 12.49
CA GLY A 496 24.07 -32.36 12.62
C GLY A 496 25.50 -32.19 12.07
N GLY A 497 25.94 -30.96 11.80
CA GLY A 497 27.34 -30.65 11.49
C GLY A 497 27.54 -29.54 10.43
N ALA A 498 28.78 -29.04 10.32
CA ALA A 498 29.13 -27.91 9.45
C ALA A 498 28.81 -28.14 7.96
N ARG A 499 28.93 -29.39 7.45
CA ARG A 499 28.58 -29.72 6.05
C ARG A 499 27.08 -29.60 5.78
N SER A 500 26.26 -30.06 6.71
CA SER A 500 24.81 -29.95 6.60
C SER A 500 24.36 -28.50 6.77
N LEU A 501 25.02 -27.73 7.64
CA LEU A 501 24.78 -26.29 7.78
C LEU A 501 25.14 -25.56 6.48
N ALA A 502 26.30 -25.84 5.89
CA ALA A 502 26.68 -25.31 4.59
C ALA A 502 25.68 -25.71 3.50
N ALA A 503 25.13 -26.93 3.51
CA ALA A 503 24.09 -27.35 2.57
C ALA A 503 22.76 -26.61 2.78
N VAL A 504 22.36 -26.36 4.02
CA VAL A 504 21.18 -25.54 4.36
C VAL A 504 21.39 -24.09 3.91
N LEU A 505 22.55 -23.51 4.16
CA LEU A 505 22.91 -22.15 3.71
C LEU A 505 23.02 -22.04 2.18
N ARG A 506 23.50 -23.07 1.48
CA ARG A 506 23.45 -23.12 0.01
C ARG A 506 22.03 -23.24 -0.52
N THR A 507 21.18 -24.04 0.15
CA THR A 507 19.76 -24.16 -0.21
C THR A 507 19.02 -22.84 0.04
N PHE A 508 19.42 -22.09 1.07
CA PHE A 508 18.97 -20.72 1.33
C PHE A 508 19.31 -19.82 0.13
N SER A 509 20.56 -19.83 -0.34
CA SER A 509 20.99 -19.12 -1.57
C SER A 509 20.14 -19.49 -2.80
N ASN A 510 19.95 -20.79 -3.05
CA ASN A 510 19.29 -21.26 -4.28
C ASN A 510 17.76 -21.00 -4.32
N LYS A 511 17.03 -21.11 -3.19
CA LYS A 511 15.57 -20.89 -3.18
C LYS A 511 15.19 -19.41 -3.28
N LEU A 512 16.09 -18.52 -2.85
CA LEU A 512 15.97 -17.07 -3.04
C LEU A 512 15.95 -16.67 -4.54
N GLN A 513 16.41 -17.52 -5.45
CA GLN A 513 16.33 -17.32 -6.90
C GLN A 513 14.91 -17.45 -7.48
N THR A 514 14.02 -18.25 -6.86
CA THR A 514 12.70 -18.60 -7.44
C THR A 514 11.53 -17.71 -7.01
N THR A 515 11.71 -16.89 -5.99
CA THR A 515 10.69 -15.94 -5.52
C THR A 515 11.21 -14.55 -5.86
N THR A 516 10.61 -13.89 -6.85
CA THR A 516 10.87 -12.50 -7.31
C THR A 516 11.92 -11.74 -6.51
N LEU A 517 13.12 -11.60 -7.09
CA LEU A 517 14.24 -10.69 -6.73
C LEU A 517 14.03 -9.90 -5.43
N LEU A 518 14.06 -10.60 -4.30
CA LEU A 518 14.13 -9.98 -2.98
C LEU A 518 15.48 -10.38 -2.40
N GLU A 519 16.40 -9.42 -2.46
CA GLU A 519 17.74 -9.47 -1.87
C GLU A 519 17.63 -9.17 -0.36
N TYR A 520 18.07 -10.11 0.49
CA TYR A 520 17.98 -9.99 1.97
C TYR A 520 19.37 -9.96 2.63
N PRO A 521 19.60 -9.06 3.61
CA PRO A 521 20.93 -8.79 4.11
C PRO A 521 21.36 -9.82 5.17
N LEU A 522 22.64 -10.20 5.16
CA LEU A 522 23.27 -11.12 6.13
C LEU A 522 23.52 -10.46 7.49
N VAL A 523 23.84 -9.16 7.50
CA VAL A 523 24.13 -8.36 8.69
C VAL A 523 23.68 -6.92 8.43
N GLU A 524 22.97 -6.31 9.37
CA GLU A 524 22.53 -4.91 9.31
C GLU A 524 23.18 -4.08 10.43
N CYS A 525 23.68 -2.89 10.08
CA CYS A 525 24.10 -1.87 11.03
C CYS A 525 23.44 -0.53 10.67
N VAL A 526 22.72 0.07 11.63
CA VAL A 526 22.06 1.37 11.48
C VAL A 526 22.92 2.43 12.16
N ILE A 527 23.28 3.48 11.43
CA ILE A 527 24.04 4.62 11.97
C ILE A 527 23.25 5.90 11.70
N SER A 528 23.12 6.73 12.74
CA SER A 528 22.47 8.05 12.65
C SER A 528 23.51 9.17 12.67
N THR A 529 23.53 9.98 11.62
CA THR A 529 24.33 11.22 11.58
C THR A 529 23.44 12.38 11.13
N ALA A 530 23.46 13.50 11.86
CA ALA A 530 22.76 14.74 11.51
C ALA A 530 21.24 14.62 11.21
N GLY A 531 20.54 13.70 11.89
CA GLY A 531 19.10 13.50 11.70
C GLY A 531 18.72 12.63 10.49
N GLU A 532 19.69 12.04 9.81
CA GLU A 532 19.50 11.06 8.74
C GLU A 532 19.83 9.65 9.27
N GLU A 533 18.84 8.75 9.30
CA GLU A 533 19.08 7.32 9.52
C GLU A 533 19.63 6.71 8.24
N LYS A 534 20.86 6.20 8.29
CA LYS A 534 21.49 5.52 7.16
C LYS A 534 21.84 4.09 7.55
N GLN A 535 21.59 3.18 6.63
CA GLN A 535 21.71 1.76 6.86
C GLN A 535 22.80 1.19 5.97
N VAL A 536 23.73 0.47 6.61
CA VAL A 536 24.73 -0.33 5.91
C VAL A 536 24.34 -1.77 6.13
N SER A 537 24.23 -2.52 5.04
CA SER A 537 24.05 -3.95 5.17
C SER A 537 24.93 -4.72 4.18
N LEU A 538 25.01 -6.02 4.40
CA LEU A 538 25.81 -6.94 3.61
C LEU A 538 24.89 -7.89 2.85
N TYR A 539 24.96 -7.95 1.51
CA TYR A 539 24.14 -8.88 0.71
C TYR A 539 24.99 -10.01 0.15
N MET A 540 24.36 -11.19 0.04
CA MET A 540 24.78 -12.20 -0.93
C MET A 540 24.19 -11.82 -2.29
N TRP A 541 25.00 -11.84 -3.35
CA TRP A 541 24.55 -11.60 -4.70
C TRP A 541 24.89 -12.81 -5.57
N GLU A 542 23.87 -13.37 -6.23
CA GLU A 542 24.04 -14.43 -7.23
C GLU A 542 23.43 -13.91 -8.54
N GLY A 543 24.28 -13.23 -9.33
CA GLY A 543 23.94 -12.79 -10.67
C GLY A 543 24.32 -13.87 -11.68
N TYR A 544 23.75 -13.81 -12.90
CA TYR A 544 23.93 -14.80 -13.98
C TYR A 544 25.37 -15.20 -14.33
N GLU A 545 26.40 -14.53 -13.80
CA GLU A 545 27.81 -14.81 -14.12
C GLU A 545 28.76 -14.94 -12.91
N VAL A 546 28.38 -14.60 -11.66
CA VAL A 546 29.31 -14.70 -10.52
C VAL A 546 28.61 -14.84 -9.15
N ASP A 547 28.93 -15.90 -8.40
CA ASP A 547 28.53 -16.10 -7.00
C ASP A 547 29.47 -15.34 -6.06
N GLY A 548 28.96 -14.34 -5.32
CA GLY A 548 29.79 -13.54 -4.42
C GLY A 548 29.07 -12.76 -3.33
N ILE A 549 29.85 -12.06 -2.52
CA ILE A 549 29.39 -11.13 -1.49
C ILE A 549 29.67 -9.70 -1.91
N SER A 550 28.80 -8.75 -1.58
CA SER A 550 29.04 -7.32 -1.80
C SER A 550 28.49 -6.48 -0.64
N PRO A 551 29.26 -5.55 -0.07
CA PRO A 551 28.70 -4.53 0.81
C PRO A 551 27.86 -3.56 -0.02
N PHE A 552 26.88 -2.93 0.61
CA PHE A 552 26.09 -1.88 -0.04
C PHE A 552 25.60 -0.86 1.00
N LEU A 553 25.21 0.31 0.49
CA LEU A 553 24.52 1.35 1.23
C LEU A 553 23.10 1.49 0.69
N SER A 554 22.13 1.59 1.61
CA SER A 554 20.75 1.86 1.27
C SER A 554 20.27 3.16 1.89
N CYS A 555 19.39 3.86 1.17
CA CYS A 555 18.72 5.06 1.64
C CYS A 555 17.24 4.74 1.85
N ARG A 556 16.75 4.89 3.08
CA ARG A 556 15.31 4.71 3.37
C ARG A 556 14.50 5.81 2.68
N PRO A 557 13.32 5.49 2.14
CA PRO A 557 12.45 6.48 1.51
C PRO A 557 12.08 7.58 2.52
N ARG A 558 12.29 8.83 2.15
CA ARG A 558 11.76 10.01 2.85
C ARG A 558 10.83 10.78 1.91
N PRO A 559 9.64 11.20 2.36
CA PRO A 559 8.68 11.91 1.53
C PRO A 559 9.22 13.21 0.92
N GLU A 560 10.20 13.84 1.57
CA GLU A 560 10.73 15.15 1.20
C GLU A 560 11.88 15.10 0.19
N LEU A 561 12.45 13.91 -0.07
CA LEU A 561 13.65 13.74 -0.89
C LEU A 561 13.36 12.93 -2.15
N LYS A 562 13.69 13.48 -3.32
CA LYS A 562 13.53 12.81 -4.61
C LYS A 562 14.74 11.92 -4.91
N GLU A 563 15.95 12.48 -4.80
CA GLU A 563 17.22 11.81 -5.08
C GLU A 563 18.33 12.32 -4.15
N VAL A 564 19.34 11.50 -3.89
CA VAL A 564 20.55 11.87 -3.15
C VAL A 564 21.77 11.39 -3.94
N VAL A 565 22.76 12.24 -4.15
CA VAL A 565 24.08 11.83 -4.66
C VAL A 565 24.98 11.58 -3.48
N ILE A 566 25.49 10.36 -3.38
CA ILE A 566 26.48 9.99 -2.37
C ILE A 566 27.78 9.55 -3.02
N ARG A 567 28.88 9.87 -2.35
CA ARG A 567 30.19 9.26 -2.58
C ARG A 567 30.41 8.22 -1.50
N CYS A 568 30.71 7.00 -1.91
CA CYS A 568 30.88 5.83 -1.07
C CYS A 568 32.29 5.25 -1.22
N TYR A 569 32.81 4.71 -0.12
CA TYR A 569 34.03 3.94 -0.04
C TYR A 569 33.71 2.62 0.65
N PHE A 570 34.21 1.53 0.09
CA PHE A 570 34.17 0.20 0.67
C PHE A 570 35.55 -0.44 0.55
N SER A 571 35.99 -1.14 1.59
CA SER A 571 37.26 -1.85 1.60
C SER A 571 37.11 -3.18 2.32
N TYR A 572 37.39 -4.26 1.60
CA TYR A 572 37.57 -5.56 2.23
C TYR A 572 38.94 -5.59 2.91
N LEU A 573 38.96 -5.80 4.22
CA LEU A 573 40.19 -5.81 5.00
C LEU A 573 40.77 -7.23 5.00
N ASN A 574 41.92 -7.38 4.35
CA ASN A 574 42.66 -8.62 4.33
C ASN A 574 43.62 -8.68 5.54
N THR A 575 43.96 -9.89 5.97
CA THR A 575 45.04 -10.12 6.96
C THR A 575 46.39 -9.55 6.50
N ASP A 576 46.65 -9.55 5.18
CA ASP A 576 47.72 -8.77 4.55
C ASP A 576 47.15 -7.43 4.03
N LYS A 577 47.42 -6.34 4.75
CA LYS A 577 46.91 -4.99 4.42
C LYS A 577 47.26 -4.52 3.00
N LEU A 578 48.29 -5.07 2.36
CA LEU A 578 48.65 -4.72 0.98
C LEU A 578 47.68 -5.31 -0.06
N LYS A 579 46.84 -6.27 0.35
CA LYS A 579 45.83 -6.93 -0.47
C LYS A 579 44.42 -6.39 -0.26
N ASN A 580 44.23 -5.34 0.56
CA ASN A 580 42.91 -4.74 0.73
C ASN A 580 42.28 -4.39 -0.63
N ASP A 581 41.03 -4.77 -0.84
CA ASP A 581 40.28 -4.41 -2.05
C ASP A 581 39.44 -3.18 -1.78
N GLU A 582 39.96 -2.03 -2.20
CA GLU A 582 39.38 -0.71 -1.97
C GLU A 582 38.61 -0.23 -3.21
N ARG A 583 37.36 0.17 -3.02
CA ARG A 583 36.52 0.73 -4.07
C ARG A 583 35.83 2.00 -3.63
N GLU A 584 36.00 3.04 -4.45
CA GLU A 584 35.29 4.31 -4.31
C GLU A 584 34.26 4.47 -5.45
N CYS A 585 33.05 4.91 -5.09
CA CYS A 585 31.93 5.09 -6.01
C CYS A 585 31.22 6.43 -5.77
N CYS A 586 30.67 7.04 -6.83
CA CYS A 586 29.74 8.16 -6.73
C CYS A 586 28.43 7.70 -7.36
N VAL A 587 27.36 7.66 -6.58
CA VAL A 587 26.08 7.09 -7.01
C VAL A 587 24.95 8.02 -6.66
N ARG A 588 24.04 8.16 -7.63
CA ARG A 588 22.77 8.84 -7.48
C ARG A 588 21.71 7.84 -7.03
N MET A 589 21.27 7.97 -5.79
CA MET A 589 20.30 7.11 -5.15
C MET A 589 18.92 7.77 -5.16
N LYS A 590 17.92 7.07 -5.72
CA LYS A 590 16.51 7.35 -5.46
C LYS A 590 16.08 6.66 -4.17
N ALA A 591 14.94 7.06 -3.63
CA ALA A 591 14.24 6.26 -2.63
C ALA A 591 14.17 4.78 -3.09
N ASN A 592 14.63 3.86 -2.24
CA ASN A 592 14.71 2.41 -2.49
C ASN A 592 15.80 1.94 -3.47
N LEU A 593 16.66 2.81 -4.03
CA LEU A 593 17.85 2.37 -4.74
C LEU A 593 19.00 2.10 -3.77
N ARG A 594 19.86 1.13 -4.13
CA ARG A 594 21.02 0.69 -3.36
C ARG A 594 22.28 0.99 -4.16
N THR A 595 23.39 1.25 -3.49
CA THR A 595 24.72 1.28 -4.12
C THR A 595 25.61 0.22 -3.51
N SER A 596 26.24 -0.60 -4.34
CA SER A 596 27.11 -1.70 -3.90
C SER A 596 28.60 -1.37 -4.08
N GLY A 597 29.43 -2.01 -3.27
CA GLY A 597 30.88 -2.03 -3.41
C GLY A 597 31.38 -3.00 -4.48
N GLY A 598 32.65 -3.39 -4.40
CA GLY A 598 33.17 -4.53 -5.16
C GLY A 598 32.46 -5.82 -4.76
N SER A 599 32.28 -6.75 -5.69
CA SER A 599 31.83 -8.10 -5.35
C SER A 599 33.05 -9.01 -5.21
N MET A 600 33.10 -9.76 -4.12
CA MET A 600 34.12 -10.79 -3.86
C MET A 600 33.50 -12.16 -4.03
N ARG A 601 34.15 -13.04 -4.81
CA ARG A 601 33.62 -14.38 -5.09
C ARG A 601 33.68 -15.27 -3.86
N PHE A 602 32.75 -16.20 -3.71
CA PHE A 602 32.76 -17.11 -2.54
C PHE A 602 33.97 -18.04 -2.52
N ASP A 603 34.43 -18.52 -3.67
CA ASP A 603 35.65 -19.35 -3.74
C ASP A 603 36.88 -18.55 -3.29
N GLU A 604 36.96 -17.27 -3.64
CA GLU A 604 38.02 -16.39 -3.18
C GLU A 604 37.92 -16.07 -1.68
N LEU A 605 36.71 -15.73 -1.20
CA LEU A 605 36.44 -15.39 0.20
C LEU A 605 36.67 -16.56 1.15
N LEU A 606 36.24 -17.77 0.77
CA LEU A 606 36.28 -18.97 1.62
C LEU A 606 37.61 -19.71 1.54
N ASP A 607 38.51 -19.33 0.64
CA ASP A 607 39.86 -19.86 0.59
C ASP A 607 40.70 -19.22 1.70
N GLU A 608 40.98 -20.02 2.73
CA GLU A 608 41.75 -19.63 3.91
C GLU A 608 43.17 -19.12 3.54
N GLU A 609 43.72 -19.52 2.38
CA GLU A 609 45.04 -19.06 1.92
C GLU A 609 45.02 -17.60 1.42
N ASN A 610 43.84 -17.08 1.04
CA ASN A 610 43.71 -15.72 0.53
C ASN A 610 43.65 -14.67 1.65
N GLY A 611 43.42 -15.07 2.90
CA GLY A 611 43.52 -14.20 4.06
C GLY A 611 42.38 -13.18 4.22
N TRP A 612 41.26 -13.37 3.53
CA TRP A 612 40.06 -12.52 3.62
C TRP A 612 39.23 -12.77 4.88
N LEU A 613 39.38 -13.95 5.49
CA LEU A 613 38.73 -14.34 6.74
C LEU A 613 39.77 -14.50 7.84
N ASP A 614 39.63 -13.75 8.93
CA ASP A 614 40.41 -13.93 10.15
C ASP A 614 39.56 -14.71 11.18
N ASN A 615 39.89 -15.98 11.39
CA ASN A 615 39.13 -16.89 12.26
C ASN A 615 37.62 -16.94 11.89
N GLY A 616 37.32 -16.95 10.58
CA GLY A 616 35.95 -16.94 10.06
C GLY A 616 35.26 -15.57 10.09
N THR A 617 35.96 -14.51 10.48
CA THR A 617 35.44 -13.13 10.48
C THR A 617 35.83 -12.40 9.21
N LEU A 618 34.85 -11.85 8.50
CA LEU A 618 35.06 -10.92 7.39
C LEU A 618 35.00 -9.48 7.91
N CYS A 619 36.05 -8.70 7.66
CA CYS A 619 36.13 -7.30 8.06
C CYS A 619 35.95 -6.40 6.83
N ILE A 620 35.00 -5.46 6.90
CA ILE A 620 34.74 -4.48 5.85
C ILE A 620 34.81 -3.09 6.47
N GLU A 621 35.68 -2.25 5.94
CA GLU A 621 35.69 -0.82 6.23
C GLU A 621 34.83 -0.11 5.19
N TYR A 622 34.04 0.86 5.63
CA TYR A 622 33.24 1.66 4.71
C TYR A 622 33.14 3.11 5.18
N GLY A 623 32.88 3.99 4.22
CA GLY A 623 32.61 5.40 4.47
C GLY A 623 31.68 5.93 3.39
N PHE A 624 30.90 6.95 3.71
CA PHE A 624 30.16 7.67 2.69
C PHE A 624 30.01 9.13 3.06
N ARG A 625 29.70 9.93 2.05
CA ARG A 625 29.34 11.33 2.18
C ARG A 625 28.20 11.66 1.22
N VAL A 626 27.30 12.52 1.65
CA VAL A 626 26.31 13.15 0.76
C VAL A 626 26.98 14.31 0.02
N GLU A 627 26.95 14.28 -1.31
CA GLU A 627 27.43 15.36 -2.16
C GLU A 627 26.31 16.36 -2.49
N SER A 628 25.12 15.86 -2.82
CA SER A 628 23.95 16.69 -3.11
C SER A 628 22.64 15.96 -2.86
N ILE A 629 21.58 16.72 -2.65
CA ILE A 629 20.22 16.24 -2.39
C ILE A 629 19.27 16.94 -3.37
N GLN A 630 18.38 16.19 -4.02
CA GLN A 630 17.31 16.75 -4.84
C GLN A 630 16.01 16.72 -4.05
N ASN A 631 15.42 17.89 -3.86
CA ASN A 631 14.10 18.02 -3.24
C ASN A 631 12.99 17.59 -4.21
N THR A 632 11.76 17.48 -3.70
CA THR A 632 10.58 17.10 -4.50
C THR A 632 10.25 18.09 -5.62
N ASP A 633 10.66 19.35 -5.48
CA ASP A 633 10.54 20.40 -6.51
C ASP A 633 11.53 20.21 -7.69
N GLY A 634 12.49 19.30 -7.56
CA GLY A 634 13.53 19.03 -8.56
C GLY A 634 14.80 19.86 -8.41
N ILE A 635 14.91 20.72 -7.39
CA ILE A 635 16.09 21.56 -7.13
C ILE A 635 17.15 20.76 -6.36
N TRP A 636 18.41 20.88 -6.79
CA TRP A 636 19.56 20.21 -6.18
C TRP A 636 20.27 21.12 -5.19
N MET A 637 20.31 20.72 -3.92
CA MET A 637 21.09 21.35 -2.87
C MET A 637 22.41 20.62 -2.69
N PHE A 638 23.54 21.34 -2.73
CA PHE A 638 24.87 20.76 -2.54
C PHE A 638 25.30 20.81 -1.07
N ASN A 639 25.92 19.73 -0.58
CA ASN A 639 26.43 19.69 0.79
C ASN A 639 27.79 20.39 0.88
N PHE A 640 27.80 21.63 1.36
CA PHE A 640 29.01 22.41 1.59
C PHE A 640 29.59 22.25 3.01
N HIS A 641 28.97 21.48 3.90
CA HIS A 641 29.39 21.38 5.31
C HIS A 641 30.54 20.39 5.55
N GLU A 642 30.92 19.61 4.54
CA GLU A 642 31.94 18.57 4.64
C GLU A 642 33.07 18.75 3.63
N LYS A 643 34.28 18.34 4.00
CA LYS A 643 35.45 18.26 3.12
C LYS A 643 35.34 17.11 2.12
N LEU A 644 35.73 17.31 0.86
CA LEU A 644 35.78 16.19 -0.11
C LEU A 644 36.86 15.20 0.35
N ILE A 645 36.65 13.90 0.10
CA ILE A 645 37.52 12.78 0.57
C ILE A 645 38.99 12.93 0.09
N ASP A 646 39.24 13.80 -0.89
CA ASP A 646 40.55 14.09 -1.45
C ASP A 646 40.94 15.59 -1.42
N CYS A 647 40.20 16.43 -0.69
CA CYS A 647 40.38 17.89 -0.77
C CYS A 647 41.80 18.33 -0.37
N ASP A 648 42.39 17.64 0.60
CA ASP A 648 43.73 17.95 1.10
C ASP A 648 44.82 17.53 0.09
N ARG A 649 44.53 16.55 -0.80
CA ARG A 649 45.44 16.11 -1.87
C ARG A 649 45.29 16.95 -3.14
N LYS A 650 44.07 17.28 -3.55
CA LYS A 650 43.79 17.93 -4.85
C LYS A 650 43.90 19.46 -4.83
N GLN A 651 43.99 20.09 -3.64
CA GLN A 651 44.07 21.55 -3.46
C GLN A 651 43.04 22.37 -4.25
N ASN A 652 41.95 21.75 -4.67
CA ASN A 652 40.91 22.29 -5.55
C ASN A 652 39.68 22.77 -4.77
N MET A 653 39.75 22.82 -3.43
CA MET A 653 38.68 23.31 -2.56
C MET A 653 39.02 24.67 -1.96
N ILE A 654 38.00 25.50 -1.77
CA ILE A 654 38.02 26.73 -0.99
C ILE A 654 37.28 26.45 0.31
N THR A 655 37.91 26.82 1.42
CA THR A 655 37.27 26.86 2.74
C THR A 655 36.77 28.28 2.98
N LEU A 656 35.50 28.43 3.31
CA LEU A 656 34.85 29.69 3.66
C LEU A 656 34.58 29.68 5.16
N GLU A 657 35.26 30.56 5.89
CA GLU A 657 35.12 30.74 7.33
C GLU A 657 34.44 32.08 7.63
N SER A 658 33.47 32.08 8.56
CA SER A 658 32.81 33.31 9.00
C SER A 658 33.58 33.95 10.14
N ASN A 659 33.93 35.23 9.99
CA ASN A 659 34.51 36.04 11.07
C ASN A 659 33.45 36.88 11.81
N ASP A 660 32.15 36.66 11.54
CA ASP A 660 31.10 37.36 12.29
C ASP A 660 31.12 36.86 13.75
N PRO A 661 31.33 37.74 14.74
CA PRO A 661 31.37 37.35 16.15
C PRO A 661 30.04 36.73 16.63
N ARG A 662 28.93 36.88 15.90
CA ARG A 662 27.65 36.23 16.18
C ARG A 662 27.56 34.80 15.64
N LEU A 663 28.47 34.40 14.74
CA LEU A 663 28.55 33.07 14.13
C LEU A 663 29.77 32.28 14.63
N VAL A 664 30.34 32.69 15.76
CA VAL A 664 31.45 31.98 16.42
C VAL A 664 30.98 30.57 16.77
N GLY A 665 31.61 29.56 16.18
CA GLY A 665 31.27 28.14 16.33
C GLY A 665 30.54 27.51 15.15
N CYS A 666 30.17 28.28 14.11
CA CYS A 666 29.66 27.69 12.87
C CYS A 666 30.77 26.92 12.14
N PRO A 667 30.49 25.69 11.66
CA PRO A 667 31.47 24.93 10.89
C PRO A 667 31.78 25.64 9.57
N PRO A 668 33.04 25.59 9.10
CA PRO A 668 33.43 26.12 7.79
C PRO A 668 32.64 25.48 6.65
N LEU A 669 32.44 26.23 5.57
CA LEU A 669 31.89 25.70 4.31
C LEU A 669 33.00 25.37 3.33
N TYR A 670 32.82 24.33 2.53
CA TYR A 670 33.79 23.81 1.58
C TYR A 670 33.20 23.75 0.18
N ALA A 671 33.79 24.45 -0.78
CA ALA A 671 33.31 24.50 -2.16
C ALA A 671 34.45 24.32 -3.18
N HIS A 672 34.12 23.83 -4.38
CA HIS A 672 35.11 23.60 -5.42
C HIS A 672 35.61 24.93 -6.03
N LYS A 673 36.92 25.11 -6.12
CA LYS A 673 37.58 26.32 -6.67
C LYS A 673 37.04 26.67 -8.04
N GLN A 674 36.92 25.71 -8.95
CA GLN A 674 36.46 25.98 -10.31
C GLN A 674 35.01 26.48 -10.34
N LEU A 675 34.13 25.98 -9.45
CA LEU A 675 32.73 26.42 -9.41
C LEU A 675 32.62 27.85 -8.87
N ILE A 676 33.32 28.13 -7.77
CA ILE A 676 33.35 29.49 -7.20
C ILE A 676 33.99 30.48 -8.18
N ILE A 677 35.09 30.11 -8.85
CA ILE A 677 35.77 30.94 -9.84
C ILE A 677 34.90 31.19 -11.06
N PHE A 678 34.17 30.16 -11.53
CA PHE A 678 33.27 30.27 -12.67
C PHE A 678 32.15 31.28 -12.41
N HIS A 679 31.54 31.22 -11.23
CA HIS A 679 30.44 32.13 -10.87
C HIS A 679 30.93 33.49 -10.39
N ASN A 680 32.17 33.59 -9.90
CA ASN A 680 32.74 34.84 -9.47
C ASN A 680 34.25 34.90 -9.76
N PRO A 681 34.66 35.61 -10.84
CA PRO A 681 36.06 35.75 -11.24
C PRO A 681 36.96 36.37 -10.16
N PHE A 682 36.38 37.03 -9.15
CA PHE A 682 37.10 37.56 -7.99
C PHE A 682 37.97 36.49 -7.30
N PHE A 683 37.53 35.23 -7.30
CA PHE A 683 38.25 34.13 -6.65
C PHE A 683 39.39 33.54 -7.51
N MET A 684 39.65 34.04 -8.73
CA MET A 684 40.77 33.56 -9.57
C MET A 684 42.15 33.83 -8.95
N THR A 685 42.29 34.87 -8.13
CA THR A 685 43.61 35.41 -7.73
C THR A 685 44.04 35.04 -6.30
N HIS A 686 43.20 34.38 -5.49
CA HIS A 686 43.47 34.15 -4.06
C HIS A 686 43.04 32.75 -3.60
N SER A 687 43.96 31.98 -3.00
CA SER A 687 43.73 30.57 -2.61
C SER A 687 43.29 30.35 -1.16
N ARG A 688 43.22 31.41 -0.34
CA ARG A 688 42.76 31.39 1.06
C ARG A 688 42.20 32.78 1.40
N TYR A 689 40.98 32.87 1.94
CA TYR A 689 40.37 34.15 2.27
C TYR A 689 39.81 34.13 3.69
N GLU A 690 40.18 35.12 4.50
CA GLU A 690 39.50 35.47 5.74
C GLU A 690 38.46 36.54 5.38
N LEU A 691 37.18 36.30 5.65
CA LEU A 691 36.13 37.31 5.39
C LEU A 691 36.33 38.49 6.35
N GLN A 692 37.11 39.50 5.94
CA GLN A 692 37.34 40.72 6.72
C GLN A 692 36.26 41.77 6.41
N ASN A 693 35.69 42.33 7.49
CA ASN A 693 34.76 43.46 7.57
C ASN A 693 34.68 44.43 6.37
N THR A 694 33.90 44.11 5.35
CA THR A 694 33.33 45.11 4.41
C THR A 694 31.94 45.60 4.84
N TRP A 695 31.52 45.29 6.07
CA TRP A 695 30.15 45.53 6.54
C TRP A 695 29.95 46.75 7.45
N ASN A 696 30.96 47.58 7.69
CA ASN A 696 30.75 48.82 8.46
C ASN A 696 31.61 49.97 7.96
N THR A 697 30.99 50.91 7.23
CA THR A 697 31.04 52.35 7.54
C THR A 697 30.10 53.14 6.61
N SER A 698 29.43 54.12 7.22
CA SER A 698 28.69 55.26 6.66
C SER A 698 27.20 55.09 6.31
N SER A 699 26.42 55.74 7.15
CA SER A 699 25.05 56.22 7.00
C SER A 699 24.79 57.04 5.73
N ASN A 700 23.57 56.90 5.20
CA ASN A 700 22.88 57.80 4.25
C ASN A 700 23.45 57.87 2.82
N HIS A 701 23.01 56.96 1.94
CA HIS A 701 22.30 57.23 0.67
C HIS A 701 22.12 55.93 -0.13
N THR A 702 20.98 55.84 -0.83
CA THR A 702 20.50 54.83 -1.81
C THR A 702 21.39 53.60 -2.08
N TRP A 703 20.83 52.45 -1.72
CA TRP A 703 21.32 51.10 -1.98
C TRP A 703 21.24 50.77 -3.49
N SER A 704 22.34 50.32 -4.09
CA SER A 704 22.34 49.67 -5.42
C SER A 704 22.42 48.15 -5.27
N GLU A 705 21.71 47.43 -6.14
CA GLU A 705 21.45 45.97 -6.09
C GLU A 705 22.70 45.07 -6.23
N ASP A 706 23.88 45.60 -6.53
CA ASP A 706 25.06 44.79 -6.91
C ASP A 706 25.86 44.15 -5.76
N ARG A 707 25.42 44.26 -4.50
CA ARG A 707 26.22 43.79 -3.33
C ARG A 707 25.59 42.69 -2.49
N TRP A 708 24.49 42.09 -2.95
CA TRP A 708 23.85 40.93 -2.32
C TRP A 708 24.38 39.56 -2.83
N SER A 709 25.32 39.55 -3.77
CA SER A 709 25.53 38.42 -4.67
C SER A 709 26.20 37.17 -4.09
N VAL A 710 27.08 37.24 -3.08
CA VAL A 710 27.88 36.05 -2.72
C VAL A 710 27.10 35.02 -1.88
N PHE A 711 26.27 35.47 -0.94
CA PHE A 711 25.47 34.57 -0.10
C PHE A 711 24.11 34.24 -0.71
N GLN A 712 23.53 35.09 -1.56
CA GLN A 712 22.31 34.72 -2.28
C GLN A 712 22.59 33.76 -3.42
N VAL A 713 23.70 33.90 -4.15
CA VAL A 713 24.09 32.89 -5.16
C VAL A 713 24.31 31.53 -4.52
N LEU A 714 24.87 31.45 -3.31
CA LEU A 714 25.07 30.17 -2.59
C LEU A 714 23.83 29.65 -1.85
N LYS A 715 22.76 30.44 -1.74
CA LYS A 715 21.50 30.09 -1.06
C LYS A 715 20.33 29.87 -2.04
N GLU A 716 20.48 30.31 -3.29
CA GLU A 716 19.58 30.01 -4.42
C GLU A 716 20.07 28.82 -5.28
N PHE A 717 21.20 28.21 -4.93
CA PHE A 717 21.51 26.79 -5.17
C PHE A 717 21.08 25.99 -3.93
#